data_AF-A0A3M7P2C4-F1
#
_entry.id   AF-A0A3M7P2C4-F1
#
_cell.length_a   1.000
_cell.length_b   1.000
_cell.length_c   1.000
_cell.angle_alpha   90.00
_cell.angle_beta   90.00
_cell.angle_gamma   90.00
#
_symmetry.space_group_name_H-M   'P 1'
#
loop_
_entity.id
_entity.type
_entity.pdbx_description
1 polymer ?
#
loop_
_entity_poly.entity_id
_entity_poly.type
_entity_poly.pdbx_seq_one_letter_code
_entity_poly.pdbx_strand_id
1 'polypeptide(L)'
;MHFTLQVGDQFVPTMFVYINTRYGRDVEVTCSDGIFCNGEERHVVVGSTKVCRNAKLKPCDHPTGNPCSSYKCDEANKECSPMPLGGDSCRKCNSTYFDEAAICQQLSLECGWNSNKTVNCGSCQQNKVCSKNKCIDASSLGQGSCLKPYLLYNESRTIPSAGLPAFTLKGDLSLPNYVDHVIPQCNPAPVPDIVYEFEINSQVPMGIEVQMLSADGTTDVMDTVLALTNETCQPLALYSFCGDDNVPPGGVSSRIFGKLSNGVYKLVATAFSDVPVNLGPFELRVKFYPNCLPQCDGNRQCGSDGCGGECGSCESGQVCHLETGLCRAQPCKPDCTYMVKENVTERRECGDDGCGSLCGSCNVLNNEMCVFETGKCIQVNLCDHLLPTCAGSPPTNMENAYCGHDCQWHSMSETLGDLIPNNKSFVLPSIEFNWVNVPNRSCAVIEGCHKKTGDRLLMRFDTYVHNTGRIDFFPPSAAESPHLFEWSPCHAHFHFDGFALFNLYDMNNRLVSVGGKRGYCMEDTVQTIYGEHIACENKFDCSNQGIQPGWADLYPNVLDCQWLDITEIEREKWYIYEICSNVDRKLHEASNSNDCKRFPVYVPDVPLDLNAPALKYRDELEKRQISTEPTIRLEPGQELSSQAIDSNSALFNGRVNGDIFILLYFQINCLS
;
A
#
# COMPACT_ATOMS: atom_id res chain seq x y z
N MET A 1 18.42 38.75 15.15
CA MET A 1 19.53 38.84 16.12
C MET A 1 20.74 39.46 15.42
N HIS A 2 21.57 40.22 16.13
CA HIS A 2 22.85 40.73 15.58
C HIS A 2 23.94 39.68 15.82
N PHE A 3 24.66 39.30 14.77
CA PHE A 3 25.91 38.55 14.90
C PHE A 3 26.99 39.32 14.17
N THR A 4 28.12 39.52 14.84
CA THR A 4 29.35 40.02 14.22
C THR A 4 30.30 38.83 14.13
N LEU A 5 30.60 38.39 12.91
CA LEU A 5 31.59 37.34 12.70
C LEU A 5 32.97 38.01 12.58
N GLN A 6 33.85 37.74 13.52
CA GLN A 6 35.26 38.13 13.42
C GLN A 6 36.07 36.94 12.91
N VAL A 7 36.72 37.11 11.75
CA VAL A 7 37.69 36.16 11.20
C VAL A 7 39.04 36.87 11.15
N GLY A 8 39.86 36.68 12.19
CA GLY A 8 41.14 37.41 12.34
C GLY A 8 40.95 38.91 12.55
N ASP A 9 41.78 39.74 11.89
CA ASP A 9 41.86 41.21 12.08
C ASP A 9 41.00 42.03 11.09
N GLN A 10 40.11 41.40 10.32
CA GLN A 10 39.23 42.13 9.39
C GLN A 10 37.74 41.96 9.73
N PHE A 11 37.03 43.08 9.73
CA PHE A 11 35.57 43.13 9.88
C PHE A 11 34.90 43.16 8.51
N VAL A 12 34.00 42.20 8.26
CA VAL A 12 33.16 42.15 7.06
C VAL A 12 31.84 42.87 7.34
N PRO A 13 31.31 43.73 6.43
CA PRO A 13 30.14 44.53 6.75
C PRO A 13 28.86 43.68 6.84
N THR A 14 28.00 44.14 7.74
CA THR A 14 26.78 43.57 8.29
C THR A 14 25.85 42.89 7.30
N MET A 15 25.51 41.62 7.55
CA MET A 15 24.39 40.93 6.89
C MET A 15 23.13 41.08 7.77
N PHE A 16 22.06 41.63 7.21
CA PHE A 16 20.77 41.71 7.89
C PHE A 16 20.08 40.35 7.84
N VAL A 17 19.96 39.67 8.98
CA VAL A 17 19.15 38.46 9.11
C VAL A 17 17.82 38.83 9.77
N TYR A 18 16.74 38.83 8.97
CA TYR A 18 15.39 38.81 9.51
C TYR A 18 15.14 37.43 10.13
N ILE A 19 15.13 37.39 11.45
CA ILE A 19 14.70 36.20 12.19
C ILE A 19 13.20 36.37 12.45
N ASN A 20 12.39 35.59 11.74
CA ASN A 20 10.99 35.46 12.09
C ASN A 20 10.87 34.40 13.19
N THR A 21 11.08 34.82 14.44
CA THR A 21 10.72 34.00 15.60
C THR A 21 9.32 34.39 16.05
N ARG A 22 8.32 33.62 15.59
CA ARG A 22 7.13 33.31 16.38
C ARG A 22 6.71 31.88 16.10
N TYR A 23 6.70 31.06 17.16
CA TYR A 23 5.62 30.11 17.36
C TYR A 23 4.31 30.88 17.14
N GLY A 24 3.63 30.62 16.03
CA GLY A 24 2.43 31.33 15.62
C GLY A 24 1.43 30.33 15.09
N ARG A 25 0.22 30.40 15.62
CA ARG A 25 -0.96 29.73 15.08
C ARG A 25 -1.07 29.97 13.58
N ASP A 26 -1.50 28.94 12.87
CA ASP A 26 -1.84 28.93 11.46
C ASP A 26 -2.68 30.16 11.09
N VAL A 27 -2.16 30.94 10.15
CA VAL A 27 -2.95 31.78 9.24
C VAL A 27 -2.19 31.82 7.91
N GLU A 28 -2.53 30.94 6.99
CA GLU A 28 -2.10 31.05 5.60
C GLU A 28 -3.10 31.93 4.82
N VAL A 29 -2.61 33.02 4.24
CA VAL A 29 -3.33 33.85 3.26
C VAL A 29 -2.42 33.94 2.03
N THR A 30 -2.76 33.23 0.95
CA THR A 30 -1.97 33.27 -0.29
C THR A 30 -2.38 34.44 -1.18
N CYS A 31 -1.46 35.35 -1.49
CA CYS A 31 -1.55 36.34 -2.57
C CYS A 31 -0.19 36.36 -3.31
N SER A 32 -0.14 36.13 -4.63
CA SER A 32 1.13 36.06 -5.40
C SER A 32 1.05 36.82 -6.75
N ASP A 33 2.20 37.38 -7.16
CA ASP A 33 2.44 38.46 -8.14
C ASP A 33 2.92 38.00 -9.53
N GLY A 34 2.82 36.69 -9.83
CA GLY A 34 2.86 36.15 -11.19
C GLY A 34 4.25 35.94 -11.81
N ILE A 35 5.33 35.84 -11.02
CA ILE A 35 6.70 35.73 -11.53
C ILE A 35 7.34 34.34 -11.32
N PHE A 36 6.88 33.49 -10.39
CA PHE A 36 7.49 32.17 -10.12
C PHE A 36 6.47 31.14 -9.57
N CYS A 37 6.42 29.94 -10.13
CA CYS A 37 5.52 28.86 -9.68
C CYS A 37 6.17 28.06 -8.56
N ASN A 38 5.50 27.94 -7.42
CA ASN A 38 6.01 27.32 -6.19
C ASN A 38 5.41 25.93 -5.89
N GLY A 39 4.79 25.28 -6.87
CA GLY A 39 4.05 24.01 -6.68
C GLY A 39 2.59 24.18 -6.25
N GLU A 40 2.11 25.40 -6.02
CA GLU A 40 0.69 25.72 -5.77
C GLU A 40 0.06 26.55 -6.92
N GLU A 41 0.83 26.76 -7.99
CA GLU A 41 0.46 27.52 -9.19
C GLU A 41 0.71 26.66 -10.44
N ARG A 42 -0.14 26.79 -11.46
CA ARG A 42 0.03 26.07 -12.73
C ARG A 42 0.89 26.89 -13.71
N HIS A 43 1.81 26.22 -14.40
CA HIS A 43 2.50 26.80 -15.56
C HIS A 43 1.52 26.89 -16.74
N VAL A 44 1.35 28.09 -17.29
CA VAL A 44 0.51 28.33 -18.48
C VAL A 44 1.35 28.92 -19.59
N VAL A 45 1.23 28.39 -20.81
CA VAL A 45 1.86 28.98 -22.00
C VAL A 45 0.84 29.91 -22.66
N VAL A 46 1.12 31.21 -22.70
CA VAL A 46 0.32 32.22 -23.39
C VAL A 46 1.12 32.75 -24.58
N GLY A 47 0.81 32.28 -25.78
CA GLY A 47 1.62 32.56 -26.97
C GLY A 47 3.00 31.89 -26.88
N SER A 48 4.08 32.68 -26.93
CA SER A 48 5.46 32.19 -26.76
C SER A 48 6.00 32.31 -25.33
N THR A 49 5.19 32.74 -24.37
CA THR A 49 5.65 33.11 -23.02
C THR A 49 5.05 32.17 -21.97
N LYS A 50 5.88 31.69 -21.04
CA LYS A 50 5.44 30.90 -19.86
C LYS A 50 5.07 31.85 -18.72
N VAL A 51 3.90 31.66 -18.12
CA VAL A 51 3.38 32.49 -17.02
C VAL A 51 2.72 31.60 -15.96
N CYS A 52 2.89 31.94 -14.68
CA CYS A 52 2.29 31.21 -13.57
C CYS A 52 0.89 31.74 -13.27
N ARG A 53 -0.11 30.85 -13.12
CA ARG A 53 -1.48 31.23 -12.72
C ARG A 53 -1.97 30.38 -11.54
N ASN A 54 -2.54 31.08 -10.55
CA ASN A 54 -3.14 30.49 -9.36
C ASN A 54 -4.38 29.66 -9.76
N ALA A 55 -4.35 28.36 -9.49
CA ALA A 55 -5.53 27.52 -9.53
C ALA A 55 -6.30 27.76 -8.22
N LYS A 56 -7.28 28.67 -8.23
CA LYS A 56 -7.94 29.23 -7.03
C LYS A 56 -8.06 28.30 -5.80
N LEU A 57 -7.56 28.85 -4.68
CA LEU A 57 -7.90 28.75 -3.25
C LEU A 57 -8.07 27.34 -2.64
N LYS A 58 -7.09 26.93 -1.82
CA LYS A 58 -7.34 26.04 -0.66
C LYS A 58 -8.29 26.75 0.33
N PRO A 59 -9.16 26.02 1.04
CA PRO A 59 -9.88 26.56 2.19
C PRO A 59 -8.88 27.08 3.23
N CYS A 60 -9.20 28.18 3.93
CA CYS A 60 -8.35 28.69 5.01
C CYS A 60 -8.38 27.73 6.21
N ASP A 61 -7.22 27.39 6.75
CA ASP A 61 -7.12 26.56 7.96
C ASP A 61 -7.62 27.28 9.21
N HIS A 62 -8.25 26.51 10.09
CA HIS A 62 -8.90 26.98 11.30
C HIS A 62 -7.89 27.33 12.41
N PRO A 63 -7.96 28.51 13.07
CA PRO A 63 -7.07 28.86 14.19
C PRO A 63 -7.29 28.07 15.50
N THR A 64 -8.19 27.09 15.53
CA THR A 64 -8.51 26.21 16.67
C THR A 64 -8.66 24.74 16.27
N GLY A 65 -8.36 24.37 15.02
CA GLY A 65 -8.35 22.97 14.57
C GLY A 65 -9.70 22.24 14.51
N ASN A 66 -10.85 22.93 14.34
CA ASN A 66 -12.13 22.24 14.11
C ASN A 66 -12.25 21.83 12.63
N PRO A 67 -12.28 20.53 12.29
CA PRO A 67 -12.34 20.03 10.91
C PRO A 67 -13.71 20.27 10.23
N CYS A 68 -14.72 20.76 10.97
CA CYS A 68 -16.05 21.08 10.48
C CYS A 68 -16.29 22.59 10.32
N SER A 69 -15.38 23.34 9.69
CA SER A 69 -15.67 24.73 9.29
C SER A 69 -15.00 25.12 7.97
N SER A 70 -15.68 25.91 7.14
CA SER A 70 -15.09 26.57 5.98
C SER A 70 -15.03 28.09 6.17
N TYR A 71 -14.00 28.72 5.60
CA TYR A 71 -13.83 30.18 5.60
C TYR A 71 -13.94 30.75 4.18
N LYS A 72 -14.53 31.94 4.05
CA LYS A 72 -14.51 32.72 2.81
C LYS A 72 -13.40 33.77 2.88
N CYS A 73 -12.51 33.75 1.89
CA CYS A 73 -11.45 34.75 1.74
C CYS A 73 -11.96 35.98 0.96
N ASP A 74 -11.66 37.18 1.47
CA ASP A 74 -11.86 38.46 0.79
C ASP A 74 -10.50 39.03 0.35
N GLU A 75 -10.21 38.91 -0.94
CA GLU A 75 -8.94 39.36 -1.54
C GLU A 75 -8.76 40.88 -1.50
N ALA A 76 -9.86 41.66 -1.49
CA ALA A 76 -9.77 43.13 -1.46
C ALA A 76 -9.32 43.64 -0.09
N ASN A 77 -9.67 42.92 0.97
CA ASN A 77 -9.44 43.31 2.35
C ASN A 77 -8.37 42.46 3.07
N LYS A 78 -7.89 41.38 2.43
CA LYS A 78 -6.94 40.40 3.01
C LYS A 78 -7.46 39.78 4.32
N GLU A 79 -8.77 39.54 4.38
CA GLU A 79 -9.43 38.99 5.57
C GLU A 79 -10.15 37.67 5.27
N CYS A 80 -10.23 36.81 6.29
CA CYS A 80 -10.98 35.55 6.26
C CYS A 80 -12.18 35.65 7.21
N SER A 81 -13.38 35.35 6.73
CA SER A 81 -14.61 35.39 7.55
C SER A 81 -15.20 33.98 7.73
N PRO A 82 -15.65 33.62 8.96
CA PRO A 82 -16.24 32.32 9.22
C PRO A 82 -17.60 32.19 8.55
N MET A 83 -17.86 31.03 7.93
CA MET A 83 -19.17 30.65 7.43
C MET A 83 -19.70 29.50 8.30
N PRO A 84 -20.91 29.59 8.89
CA PRO A 84 -21.51 28.45 9.57
C PRO A 84 -21.78 27.34 8.55
N LEU A 85 -21.21 26.15 8.74
CA LEU A 85 -21.56 24.98 7.93
C LEU A 85 -23.00 24.58 8.22
N GLY A 86 -23.83 24.54 7.18
CA GLY A 86 -25.13 23.89 7.22
C GLY A 86 -24.96 22.39 6.98
N GLY A 87 -25.74 21.58 7.70
CA GLY A 87 -26.07 20.21 7.27
C GLY A 87 -25.49 19.06 8.10
N ASP A 88 -26.26 17.99 8.20
CA ASP A 88 -25.99 16.78 8.99
C ASP A 88 -24.79 15.94 8.49
N SER A 89 -24.19 16.28 7.35
CA SER A 89 -23.09 15.54 6.72
C SER A 89 -21.79 15.60 7.51
N CYS A 90 -21.38 16.76 8.05
CA CYS A 90 -20.17 16.82 8.89
C CYS A 90 -20.37 16.06 10.22
N ARG A 91 -21.59 16.00 10.76
CA ARG A 91 -21.91 15.18 11.94
C ARG A 91 -21.84 13.68 11.67
N LYS A 92 -22.12 13.24 10.43
CA LYS A 92 -21.98 11.84 10.01
C LYS A 92 -20.52 11.43 9.77
N CYS A 93 -19.74 12.29 9.10
CA CYS A 93 -18.30 12.10 8.89
C CYS A 93 -17.49 12.15 10.21
N ASN A 94 -17.96 12.89 11.22
CA ASN A 94 -17.20 13.21 12.43
C ASN A 94 -17.43 12.24 13.60
N SER A 95 -17.74 10.97 13.35
CA SER A 95 -17.76 9.96 14.43
C SER A 95 -16.37 9.60 14.97
N THR A 96 -15.30 10.26 14.49
CA THR A 96 -13.89 9.99 14.78
C THR A 96 -13.17 11.07 15.62
N TYR A 97 -13.80 12.17 16.02
CA TYR A 97 -13.23 13.14 17.00
C TYR A 97 -13.84 13.06 18.40
N PHE A 98 -14.50 11.97 18.73
CA PHE A 98 -14.91 11.73 20.10
C PHE A 98 -13.72 11.12 20.85
N ASP A 99 -13.38 11.73 21.98
CA ASP A 99 -12.57 11.15 23.04
C ASP A 99 -12.77 9.63 23.09
N GLU A 100 -11.76 8.86 22.63
CA GLU A 100 -11.85 7.40 22.47
C GLU A 100 -12.30 6.76 23.78
N ALA A 101 -11.79 7.28 24.91
CA ALA A 101 -12.17 6.83 26.23
C ALA A 101 -13.66 7.08 26.54
N ALA A 102 -14.22 8.20 26.06
CA ALA A 102 -15.64 8.52 26.22
C ALA A 102 -16.55 7.62 25.37
N ILE A 103 -16.16 7.28 24.13
CA ILE A 103 -16.90 6.32 23.29
C ILE A 103 -16.89 4.94 23.93
N CYS A 104 -15.72 4.47 24.35
CA CYS A 104 -15.58 3.17 25.00
C CYS A 104 -16.44 3.09 26.26
N GLN A 105 -16.48 4.16 27.05
CA GLN A 105 -17.34 4.25 28.22
C GLN A 105 -18.84 4.30 27.85
N GLN A 106 -19.23 5.08 26.83
CA GLN A 106 -20.62 5.22 26.40
C GLN A 106 -21.20 3.93 25.83
N LEU A 107 -20.40 3.20 25.04
CA LEU A 107 -20.76 1.92 24.43
C LEU A 107 -20.51 0.73 25.36
N SER A 108 -19.99 0.97 26.58
CA SER A 108 -19.64 -0.07 27.55
C SER A 108 -18.68 -1.13 26.99
N LEU A 109 -17.73 -0.70 26.17
CA LEU A 109 -16.66 -1.52 25.61
C LEU A 109 -15.45 -1.45 26.55
N GLU A 110 -15.02 -2.59 27.07
CA GLU A 110 -13.83 -2.68 27.94
C GLU A 110 -12.55 -2.90 27.12
N CYS A 111 -12.69 -3.35 25.87
CA CYS A 111 -11.59 -3.69 24.97
C CYS A 111 -12.11 -3.86 23.52
N GLY A 112 -11.19 -3.90 22.54
CA GLY A 112 -11.50 -4.15 21.13
C GLY A 112 -12.18 -2.99 20.40
N TRP A 113 -12.53 -3.18 19.13
CA TRP A 113 -13.12 -2.14 18.28
C TRP A 113 -14.62 -2.00 18.46
N ASN A 114 -15.15 -0.79 18.28
CA ASN A 114 -16.60 -0.57 18.16
C ASN A 114 -17.17 -1.23 16.87
N SER A 115 -18.50 -1.31 16.77
CA SER A 115 -19.19 -2.00 15.66
C SER A 115 -18.84 -1.47 14.27
N ASN A 116 -18.39 -0.22 14.17
CA ASN A 116 -18.06 0.45 12.91
C ASN A 116 -16.54 0.54 12.67
N LYS A 117 -15.73 -0.12 13.52
CA LYS A 117 -14.25 -0.16 13.44
C LYS A 117 -13.58 1.22 13.42
N THR A 118 -14.21 2.23 14.00
CA THR A 118 -13.67 3.60 14.03
C THR A 118 -12.90 3.92 15.31
N VAL A 119 -13.10 3.17 16.40
CA VAL A 119 -12.46 3.39 17.71
C VAL A 119 -12.07 2.06 18.35
N ASN A 120 -10.82 1.95 18.83
CA ASN A 120 -10.30 0.80 19.56
C ASN A 120 -10.21 1.10 21.06
N CYS A 121 -10.91 0.32 21.88
CA CYS A 121 -10.98 0.48 23.33
C CYS A 121 -9.84 -0.19 24.11
N GLY A 122 -8.75 -0.51 23.41
CA GLY A 122 -7.54 -1.08 24.00
C GLY A 122 -7.62 -2.58 24.27
N SER A 123 -6.61 -3.08 24.99
CA SER A 123 -6.42 -4.48 25.33
C SER A 123 -6.65 -4.75 26.82
N CYS A 124 -7.03 -5.98 27.16
CA CYS A 124 -7.24 -6.38 28.54
C CYS A 124 -5.93 -6.47 29.35
N GLN A 125 -6.05 -6.31 30.68
CA GLN A 125 -4.95 -6.50 31.62
C GLN A 125 -4.48 -7.97 31.68
N GLN A 126 -3.31 -8.20 32.28
CA GLN A 126 -2.67 -9.52 32.38
C GLN A 126 -3.62 -10.60 32.93
N ASN A 127 -3.66 -11.77 32.29
CA ASN A 127 -4.57 -12.90 32.54
C ASN A 127 -6.05 -12.68 32.17
N LYS A 128 -6.38 -11.59 31.46
CA LYS A 128 -7.68 -11.36 30.85
C LYS A 128 -7.56 -11.23 29.34
N VAL A 129 -8.66 -11.49 28.66
CA VAL A 129 -8.77 -11.56 27.20
C VAL A 129 -10.02 -10.84 26.74
N CYS A 130 -9.95 -10.20 25.57
CA CYS A 130 -11.06 -9.43 25.05
C CYS A 130 -12.03 -10.33 24.32
N SER A 131 -13.25 -10.49 24.82
CA SER A 131 -14.29 -11.28 24.14
C SER A 131 -15.59 -10.49 24.09
N LYS A 132 -16.15 -10.29 22.89
CA LYS A 132 -17.36 -9.46 22.67
C LYS A 132 -17.23 -8.08 23.33
N ASN A 133 -16.07 -7.46 23.14
CA ASN A 133 -15.69 -6.17 23.73
C ASN A 133 -15.68 -6.11 25.26
N LYS A 134 -15.55 -7.25 25.95
CA LYS A 134 -15.40 -7.34 27.42
C LYS A 134 -14.15 -8.09 27.83
N CYS A 135 -13.53 -7.68 28.94
CA CYS A 135 -12.38 -8.36 29.48
C CYS A 135 -12.79 -9.52 30.40
N ILE A 136 -12.72 -10.74 29.88
CA ILE A 136 -13.02 -11.97 30.62
C ILE A 136 -11.73 -12.63 31.13
N ASP A 137 -11.82 -13.44 32.19
CA ASP A 137 -10.66 -14.17 32.71
C ASP A 137 -10.21 -15.25 31.73
N ALA A 138 -8.93 -15.28 31.40
CA ALA A 138 -8.39 -16.19 30.39
C ALA A 138 -8.44 -17.67 30.81
N SER A 139 -8.66 -17.96 32.10
CA SER A 139 -8.92 -19.32 32.62
C SER A 139 -10.29 -19.88 32.22
N SER A 140 -11.25 -18.99 31.91
CA SER A 140 -12.60 -19.34 31.46
C SER A 140 -12.66 -19.83 30.02
N LEU A 141 -11.54 -19.72 29.28
CA LEU A 141 -11.46 -20.11 27.88
C LEU A 141 -11.55 -21.61 27.68
N GLY A 142 -12.35 -21.98 26.69
CA GLY A 142 -12.48 -23.34 26.20
C GLY A 142 -11.23 -23.83 25.46
N GLN A 143 -11.28 -25.10 25.07
CA GLN A 143 -10.32 -25.72 24.17
C GLN A 143 -10.36 -25.04 22.79
N GLY A 144 -9.20 -24.87 22.15
CA GLY A 144 -9.06 -24.11 20.91
C GLY A 144 -8.79 -22.63 21.11
N SER A 145 -8.52 -22.18 22.34
CA SER A 145 -8.07 -20.81 22.61
C SER A 145 -6.55 -20.71 22.64
N CYS A 146 -6.01 -19.49 22.60
CA CYS A 146 -4.57 -19.27 22.74
C CYS A 146 -3.95 -19.95 23.98
N LEU A 147 -4.65 -19.99 25.11
CA LEU A 147 -4.13 -20.62 26.34
C LEU A 147 -4.37 -22.12 26.43
N LYS A 148 -5.33 -22.65 25.66
CA LYS A 148 -5.65 -24.08 25.59
C LYS A 148 -5.82 -24.50 24.12
N PRO A 149 -4.74 -24.43 23.31
CA PRO A 149 -4.83 -24.70 21.88
C PRO A 149 -5.09 -26.18 21.62
N TYR A 150 -5.71 -26.50 20.49
CA TYR A 150 -5.70 -27.87 19.96
C TYR A 150 -4.30 -28.23 19.49
N LEU A 151 -3.97 -29.53 19.40
CA LEU A 151 -2.77 -29.93 18.66
C LEU A 151 -3.08 -29.78 17.16
N LEU A 152 -2.18 -29.15 16.41
CA LEU A 152 -2.30 -29.10 14.95
C LEU A 152 -2.16 -30.51 14.35
N TYR A 153 -1.26 -31.31 14.92
CA TYR A 153 -1.04 -32.69 14.55
C TYR A 153 -1.47 -33.60 15.69
N ASN A 154 -2.57 -34.34 15.50
CA ASN A 154 -3.21 -35.10 16.58
C ASN A 154 -2.33 -36.19 17.21
N GLU A 155 -1.30 -36.67 16.52
CA GLU A 155 -0.41 -37.72 17.03
C GLU A 155 0.68 -37.16 17.96
N SER A 156 1.11 -35.92 17.77
CA SER A 156 2.23 -35.33 18.49
C SER A 156 2.24 -33.81 18.38
N ARG A 157 2.64 -33.14 19.46
CA ARG A 157 2.93 -31.70 19.47
C ARG A 157 4.10 -31.36 18.53
N THR A 158 5.13 -32.20 18.50
CA THR A 158 6.32 -31.97 17.69
C THR A 158 6.13 -32.55 16.29
N ILE A 159 6.35 -31.72 15.27
CA ILE A 159 6.34 -32.13 13.86
C ILE A 159 7.61 -32.96 13.57
N PRO A 160 7.50 -34.13 12.91
CA PRO A 160 8.66 -34.93 12.54
C PRO A 160 9.67 -34.14 11.69
N SER A 161 10.96 -34.35 11.93
CA SER A 161 12.04 -33.68 11.17
C SER A 161 12.06 -34.05 9.68
N ALA A 162 11.41 -35.16 9.30
CA ALA A 162 11.20 -35.55 7.91
C ALA A 162 10.07 -34.76 7.21
N GLY A 163 9.36 -33.89 7.94
CA GLY A 163 8.15 -33.23 7.47
C GLY A 163 6.91 -34.11 7.62
N LEU A 164 5.79 -33.62 7.10
CA LEU A 164 4.51 -34.32 7.04
C LEU A 164 3.91 -34.16 5.63
N PRO A 165 3.43 -35.23 5.00
CA PRO A 165 2.63 -35.11 3.79
C PRO A 165 1.34 -34.34 4.08
N ALA A 166 0.68 -33.84 3.03
CA ALA A 166 -0.54 -33.07 3.16
C ALA A 166 -1.60 -33.81 4.01
N PHE A 167 -2.13 -33.13 5.02
CA PHE A 167 -3.22 -33.63 5.85
C PHE A 167 -4.28 -32.55 6.06
N THR A 168 -5.47 -32.99 6.49
CA THR A 168 -6.64 -32.15 6.59
C THR A 168 -7.21 -32.14 8.01
N LEU A 169 -7.62 -30.96 8.49
CA LEU A 169 -8.36 -30.76 9.73
C LEU A 169 -9.69 -30.07 9.41
N LYS A 170 -10.69 -30.26 10.27
CA LYS A 170 -11.98 -29.57 10.15
C LYS A 170 -12.27 -28.80 11.44
N GLY A 171 -12.88 -27.63 11.30
CA GLY A 171 -13.32 -26.79 12.40
C GLY A 171 -14.66 -26.12 12.08
N ASP A 172 -15.23 -25.41 13.03
CA ASP A 172 -16.50 -24.70 12.86
C ASP A 172 -16.57 -23.47 13.78
N LEU A 173 -16.46 -22.28 13.19
CA LEU A 173 -16.45 -21.00 13.91
C LEU A 173 -17.85 -20.60 14.42
N SER A 174 -18.92 -21.26 13.97
CA SER A 174 -20.28 -21.00 14.44
C SER A 174 -20.57 -21.56 15.84
N LEU A 175 -19.68 -22.43 16.36
CA LEU A 175 -19.87 -23.06 17.65
C LEU A 175 -19.67 -22.06 18.82
N PRO A 176 -20.51 -22.11 19.86
CA PRO A 176 -20.60 -21.07 20.89
C PRO A 176 -19.42 -21.00 21.88
N ASN A 177 -18.50 -21.96 21.80
CA ASN A 177 -17.35 -22.06 22.71
C ASN A 177 -16.13 -21.27 22.21
N TYR A 178 -16.16 -20.82 20.96
CA TYR A 178 -15.09 -20.05 20.36
C TYR A 178 -15.33 -18.57 20.56
N VAL A 179 -14.22 -17.88 20.72
CA VAL A 179 -14.18 -16.55 21.26
C VAL A 179 -13.00 -15.89 20.61
N ASP A 180 -13.17 -14.66 20.17
CA ASP A 180 -12.10 -13.83 19.63
C ASP A 180 -11.02 -13.64 20.69
N HIS A 181 -9.79 -14.07 20.42
CA HIS A 181 -8.68 -14.08 21.35
C HIS A 181 -7.40 -13.52 20.74
N VAL A 182 -7.22 -13.74 19.45
CA VAL A 182 -6.04 -13.37 18.70
C VAL A 182 -6.51 -12.52 17.53
N ILE A 183 -6.08 -11.27 17.49
CA ILE A 183 -6.36 -10.36 16.38
C ILE A 183 -5.26 -10.55 15.33
N PRO A 184 -5.55 -11.17 14.18
CA PRO A 184 -4.59 -11.28 13.09
C PRO A 184 -4.20 -9.89 12.57
N GLN A 185 -2.95 -9.72 12.13
CA GLN A 185 -2.52 -8.46 11.51
C GLN A 185 -3.30 -8.11 10.23
N CYS A 186 -3.70 -9.14 9.49
CA CYS A 186 -4.45 -9.04 8.24
C CYS A 186 -5.96 -8.88 8.45
N ASN A 187 -6.47 -9.03 9.68
CA ASN A 187 -7.89 -8.79 10.00
C ASN A 187 -7.99 -8.14 11.39
N PRO A 188 -7.87 -6.81 11.48
CA PRO A 188 -7.70 -6.10 12.75
C PRO A 188 -9.01 -5.95 13.54
N ALA A 189 -9.88 -6.96 13.54
CA ALA A 189 -11.21 -6.90 14.13
C ALA A 189 -11.56 -8.19 14.89
N PRO A 190 -12.43 -8.08 15.91
CA PRO A 190 -12.73 -9.16 16.83
C PRO A 190 -13.67 -10.22 16.21
N VAL A 191 -13.13 -11.32 15.70
CA VAL A 191 -13.88 -12.44 15.09
C VAL A 191 -13.52 -13.76 15.79
N PRO A 192 -14.48 -14.67 16.10
CA PRO A 192 -14.18 -15.93 16.77
C PRO A 192 -13.05 -16.71 16.09
N ASP A 193 -12.09 -17.19 16.88
CA ASP A 193 -10.94 -17.95 16.38
C ASP A 193 -10.86 -19.38 16.95
N ILE A 194 -10.13 -20.25 16.23
CA ILE A 194 -9.66 -21.54 16.72
C ILE A 194 -8.14 -21.57 16.59
N VAL A 195 -7.46 -21.84 17.71
CA VAL A 195 -6.01 -21.90 17.82
C VAL A 195 -5.52 -23.34 17.93
N TYR A 196 -4.56 -23.67 17.08
CA TYR A 196 -3.82 -24.94 17.06
C TYR A 196 -2.35 -24.68 17.40
N GLU A 197 -1.71 -25.58 18.14
CA GLU A 197 -0.29 -25.49 18.53
C GLU A 197 0.51 -26.64 17.91
N PHE A 198 1.76 -26.34 17.57
CA PHE A 198 2.76 -27.32 17.15
C PHE A 198 4.18 -26.83 17.46
N GLU A 199 5.14 -27.75 17.46
CA GLU A 199 6.55 -27.49 17.72
C GLU A 199 7.42 -27.96 16.57
N ILE A 200 8.34 -27.11 16.13
CA ILE A 200 9.40 -27.44 15.19
C ILE A 200 10.68 -27.68 15.97
N ASN A 201 11.25 -28.87 15.81
CA ASN A 201 12.55 -29.25 16.34
C ASN A 201 13.32 -30.03 15.27
N SER A 202 14.04 -29.31 14.43
CA SER A 202 14.71 -29.81 13.23
C SER A 202 16.12 -29.22 13.11
N GLN A 203 17.00 -29.95 12.42
CA GLN A 203 18.34 -29.46 12.08
C GLN A 203 18.34 -28.52 10.87
N VAL A 204 17.26 -28.54 10.09
CA VAL A 204 17.05 -27.70 8.91
C VAL A 204 15.73 -26.93 9.05
N PRO A 205 15.61 -25.73 8.45
CA PRO A 205 14.35 -24.98 8.47
C PRO A 205 13.19 -25.82 7.91
N MET A 206 12.02 -25.72 8.54
CA MET A 206 10.82 -26.45 8.11
C MET A 206 9.93 -25.52 7.29
N GLY A 207 9.70 -25.83 6.01
CA GLY A 207 8.68 -25.13 5.25
C GLY A 207 7.28 -25.57 5.68
N ILE A 208 6.38 -24.62 5.80
CA ILE A 208 4.96 -24.82 6.07
C ILE A 208 4.13 -24.19 4.95
N GLU A 209 3.03 -24.83 4.60
CA GLU A 209 1.93 -24.25 3.83
C GLU A 209 0.63 -24.64 4.53
N VAL A 210 -0.26 -23.67 4.74
CA VAL A 210 -1.60 -23.89 5.26
C VAL A 210 -2.60 -23.16 4.38
N GLN A 211 -3.65 -23.86 3.97
CA GLN A 211 -4.81 -23.31 3.30
C GLN A 211 -6.06 -23.52 4.16
N MET A 212 -6.95 -22.54 4.20
CA MET A 212 -8.25 -22.62 4.88
C MET A 212 -9.37 -22.44 3.86
N LEU A 213 -10.34 -23.34 3.87
CA LEU A 213 -11.45 -23.38 2.94
C LEU A 213 -12.77 -23.44 3.71
N SER A 214 -13.84 -22.79 3.21
CA SER A 214 -15.20 -23.07 3.68
C SER A 214 -15.56 -24.54 3.39
N ALA A 215 -16.15 -25.24 4.37
CA ALA A 215 -16.26 -26.71 4.35
C ALA A 215 -17.24 -27.30 3.31
N ASP A 216 -18.03 -26.48 2.63
CA ASP A 216 -18.85 -26.93 1.48
C ASP A 216 -18.07 -26.93 0.16
N GLY A 217 -16.79 -26.52 0.18
CA GLY A 217 -15.94 -26.45 -1.01
C GLY A 217 -16.34 -25.30 -1.93
N THR A 218 -17.22 -24.40 -1.48
CA THR A 218 -17.61 -23.20 -2.22
C THR A 218 -16.91 -21.98 -1.67
N THR A 219 -16.75 -20.99 -2.54
CA THR A 219 -15.93 -19.81 -2.37
C THR A 219 -16.70 -18.60 -1.88
N ASP A 220 -17.93 -18.79 -1.37
CA ASP A 220 -18.88 -17.68 -1.25
C ASP A 220 -19.62 -17.64 0.12
N VAL A 221 -19.29 -18.54 1.07
CA VAL A 221 -20.07 -18.68 2.32
C VAL A 221 -19.40 -18.06 3.54
N MET A 222 -18.09 -18.23 3.72
CA MET A 222 -17.35 -17.66 4.85
C MET A 222 -16.04 -17.09 4.32
N ASP A 223 -15.87 -15.78 4.49
CA ASP A 223 -14.60 -15.11 4.25
C ASP A 223 -13.59 -15.56 5.32
N THR A 224 -12.49 -16.16 4.89
CA THR A 224 -11.58 -16.91 5.76
C THR A 224 -10.33 -16.09 6.06
N VAL A 225 -9.82 -16.20 7.29
CA VAL A 225 -8.54 -15.62 7.69
C VAL A 225 -7.66 -16.65 8.41
N LEU A 226 -6.37 -16.70 8.03
CA LEU A 226 -5.34 -17.51 8.69
C LEU A 226 -4.23 -16.63 9.24
N ALA A 227 -3.70 -17.00 10.41
CA ALA A 227 -2.46 -16.43 10.91
C ALA A 227 -1.58 -17.45 11.62
N LEU A 228 -0.27 -17.28 11.55
CA LEU A 228 0.70 -17.97 12.38
C LEU A 228 1.30 -16.98 13.38
N THR A 229 1.34 -17.42 14.63
CA THR A 229 1.80 -16.65 15.77
C THR A 229 2.86 -17.44 16.54
N ASN A 230 3.59 -16.76 17.42
CA ASN A 230 4.49 -17.43 18.35
C ASN A 230 3.70 -18.13 19.49
N GLU A 231 4.43 -18.74 20.43
CA GLU A 231 3.88 -19.43 21.60
C GLU A 231 2.99 -18.57 22.52
N THR A 232 3.06 -17.24 22.42
CA THR A 232 2.23 -16.30 23.19
C THR A 232 1.10 -15.66 22.36
N CYS A 233 0.82 -16.21 21.18
CA CYS A 233 -0.15 -15.69 20.20
C CYS A 233 0.14 -14.26 19.75
N GLN A 234 1.41 -13.84 19.79
CA GLN A 234 1.83 -12.60 19.15
C GLN A 234 2.11 -12.89 17.67
N PRO A 235 1.67 -12.02 16.74
CA PRO A 235 1.95 -12.16 15.32
C PRO A 235 3.44 -12.38 15.05
N LEU A 236 3.76 -13.34 14.17
CA LEU A 236 5.09 -13.41 13.58
C LEU A 236 5.23 -12.27 12.59
N ALA A 237 6.41 -11.63 12.48
CA ALA A 237 6.54 -10.46 11.60
C ALA A 237 6.79 -10.80 10.12
N LEU A 238 6.64 -12.06 9.74
CA LEU A 238 6.57 -12.42 8.33
C LEU A 238 5.12 -12.37 7.89
N TYR A 239 4.81 -11.46 6.96
CA TYR A 239 3.46 -11.30 6.42
C TYR A 239 2.92 -12.54 5.71
N SER A 240 3.78 -13.42 5.19
CA SER A 240 3.35 -14.70 4.64
C SER A 240 2.71 -15.64 5.68
N PHE A 241 2.74 -15.25 6.96
CA PHE A 241 2.06 -15.89 8.08
C PHE A 241 0.78 -15.15 8.51
N CYS A 242 0.23 -14.24 7.71
CA CYS A 242 -1.15 -13.78 7.85
C CYS A 242 -1.77 -13.71 6.46
N GLY A 243 -2.87 -14.43 6.25
CA GLY A 243 -3.56 -14.47 4.97
C GLY A 243 -5.03 -14.17 5.17
N ASP A 244 -5.54 -13.27 4.34
CA ASP A 244 -6.92 -12.90 4.20
C ASP A 244 -7.17 -12.84 2.69
N ASP A 245 -8.13 -13.61 2.19
CA ASP A 245 -8.48 -13.65 0.75
C ASP A 245 -7.34 -13.81 -0.27
N ASN A 246 -6.28 -14.54 0.08
CA ASN A 246 -5.21 -14.86 -0.87
C ASN A 246 -5.68 -15.92 -1.91
N VAL A 247 -6.17 -15.45 -3.06
CA VAL A 247 -6.43 -16.23 -4.30
C VAL A 247 -5.07 -16.42 -5.02
N PRO A 248 -4.80 -17.42 -5.90
CA PRO A 248 -5.64 -18.55 -6.31
C PRO A 248 -4.96 -19.95 -6.23
N PRO A 249 -5.77 -21.03 -6.33
CA PRO A 249 -6.98 -21.04 -7.13
C PRO A 249 -8.29 -21.03 -6.39
N GLY A 250 -9.04 -19.97 -6.70
CA GLY A 250 -10.49 -19.98 -6.78
C GLY A 250 -11.16 -19.76 -5.44
N GLY A 251 -11.28 -18.49 -5.07
CA GLY A 251 -12.37 -17.91 -4.29
C GLY A 251 -12.41 -18.20 -2.78
N VAL A 252 -12.36 -17.11 -2.00
CA VAL A 252 -12.29 -16.97 -0.53
C VAL A 252 -11.67 -18.16 0.23
N SER A 253 -10.35 -18.31 0.06
CA SER A 253 -9.55 -19.20 0.89
C SER A 253 -8.33 -18.46 1.38
N SER A 254 -8.07 -18.44 2.69
CA SER A 254 -6.80 -17.91 3.19
C SER A 254 -5.69 -18.92 2.94
N ARG A 255 -4.51 -18.40 2.65
CA ARG A 255 -3.28 -19.18 2.58
C ARG A 255 -2.17 -18.47 3.32
N ILE A 256 -1.42 -19.25 4.09
CA ILE A 256 -0.13 -18.83 4.67
C ILE A 256 0.95 -19.84 4.29
N PHE A 257 2.17 -19.36 4.13
CA PHE A 257 3.32 -20.20 3.82
C PHE A 257 4.61 -19.56 4.32
N GLY A 258 5.63 -20.35 4.59
CA GLY A 258 6.94 -19.80 4.96
C GLY A 258 7.88 -20.86 5.50
N LYS A 259 9.10 -20.46 5.86
CA LYS A 259 10.07 -21.32 6.53
C LYS A 259 10.07 -21.00 8.03
N LEU A 260 10.01 -22.04 8.85
CA LEU A 260 10.03 -21.98 10.31
C LEU A 260 11.37 -22.51 10.82
N SER A 261 11.93 -21.80 11.80
CA SER A 261 13.03 -22.30 12.62
C SER A 261 12.51 -23.16 13.78
N ASN A 262 13.42 -23.60 14.65
CA ASN A 262 13.03 -24.32 15.85
C ASN A 262 12.27 -23.41 16.80
N GLY A 263 11.15 -23.89 17.32
CA GLY A 263 10.26 -23.11 18.18
C GLY A 263 8.87 -23.71 18.30
N VAL A 264 8.07 -23.10 19.16
CA VAL A 264 6.65 -23.41 19.34
C VAL A 264 5.84 -22.34 18.64
N TYR A 265 4.87 -22.78 17.84
CA TYR A 265 4.05 -21.92 16.99
C TYR A 265 2.57 -22.21 17.22
N LYS A 266 1.74 -21.19 16.94
CA LYS A 266 0.30 -21.29 17.02
C LYS A 266 -0.36 -20.82 15.72
N LEU A 267 -1.12 -21.72 15.10
CA LEU A 267 -1.95 -21.45 13.94
C LEU A 267 -3.32 -20.97 14.41
N VAL A 268 -3.75 -19.83 13.92
CA VAL A 268 -5.04 -19.20 14.19
C VAL A 268 -5.88 -19.29 12.93
N ALA A 269 -7.05 -19.92 13.04
CA ALA A 269 -8.07 -19.97 12.00
C ALA A 269 -9.27 -19.12 12.43
N THR A 270 -9.63 -18.12 11.64
CA THR A 270 -10.73 -17.18 11.92
C THR A 270 -11.42 -16.77 10.61
N ALA A 271 -12.36 -15.83 10.66
CA ALA A 271 -13.06 -15.30 9.50
C ALA A 271 -12.82 -13.79 9.38
N PHE A 272 -12.98 -13.22 8.18
CA PHE A 272 -12.90 -11.78 8.01
C PHE A 272 -14.09 -11.07 8.65
N SER A 273 -13.89 -9.80 8.99
CA SER A 273 -14.80 -9.04 9.84
C SER A 273 -15.86 -8.24 9.06
N ASP A 274 -16.46 -8.85 8.05
CA ASP A 274 -17.55 -8.24 7.28
C ASP A 274 -18.82 -8.04 8.10
N VAL A 275 -19.70 -7.14 7.66
CA VAL A 275 -20.99 -6.89 8.33
C VAL A 275 -22.13 -7.30 7.39
N PRO A 276 -22.87 -8.38 7.67
CA PRO A 276 -22.72 -9.33 8.80
C PRO A 276 -21.59 -10.35 8.60
N VAL A 277 -20.92 -10.73 9.70
CA VAL A 277 -19.87 -11.78 9.67
C VAL A 277 -20.54 -13.13 9.43
N ASN A 278 -20.22 -13.77 8.32
CA ASN A 278 -20.64 -15.14 8.07
C ASN A 278 -19.69 -16.10 8.78
N LEU A 279 -20.20 -16.89 9.73
CA LEU A 279 -19.42 -17.91 10.45
C LEU A 279 -19.94 -19.29 10.08
N GLY A 280 -19.03 -20.25 9.95
CA GLY A 280 -19.41 -21.61 9.57
C GLY A 280 -18.28 -22.64 9.68
N PRO A 281 -18.53 -23.85 9.17
CA PRO A 281 -17.55 -24.92 9.12
C PRO A 281 -16.44 -24.62 8.11
N PHE A 282 -15.22 -25.04 8.43
CA PHE A 282 -14.04 -24.89 7.56
C PHE A 282 -13.18 -26.15 7.51
N GLU A 283 -12.33 -26.20 6.50
CA GLU A 283 -11.31 -27.22 6.27
C GLU A 283 -9.92 -26.57 6.21
N LEU A 284 -8.96 -27.06 7.01
CA LEU A 284 -7.55 -26.70 6.90
C LEU A 284 -6.79 -27.79 6.15
N ARG A 285 -6.00 -27.40 5.15
CA ARG A 285 -5.04 -28.27 4.47
C ARG A 285 -3.64 -27.83 4.85
N VAL A 286 -2.88 -28.71 5.49
CA VAL A 286 -1.58 -28.39 6.11
C VAL A 286 -0.49 -29.27 5.52
N LYS A 287 0.67 -28.69 5.24
CA LYS A 287 1.86 -29.40 4.73
C LYS A 287 3.13 -28.94 5.44
N PHE A 288 4.07 -29.86 5.68
CA PHE A 288 5.39 -29.56 6.23
C PHE A 288 6.50 -30.22 5.42
N TYR A 289 7.50 -29.45 4.97
CA TYR A 289 8.61 -29.96 4.17
C TYR A 289 9.98 -29.53 4.74
N PRO A 290 10.91 -30.48 4.97
CA PRO A 290 12.24 -30.12 5.46
C PRO A 290 13.04 -29.41 4.39
N ASN A 291 13.55 -28.22 4.72
CA ASN A 291 14.38 -27.36 3.86
C ASN A 291 13.75 -27.01 2.49
N CYS A 292 12.43 -27.06 2.36
CA CYS A 292 11.74 -26.74 1.12
C CYS A 292 10.46 -25.95 1.40
N LEU A 293 10.17 -24.95 0.57
CA LEU A 293 8.97 -24.13 0.65
C LEU A 293 8.09 -24.41 -0.57
N PRO A 294 6.86 -24.93 -0.41
CA PRO A 294 5.93 -25.19 -1.51
C PRO A 294 5.69 -23.96 -2.40
N GLN A 295 5.73 -24.15 -3.71
CA GLN A 295 5.61 -23.09 -4.73
C GLN A 295 4.30 -23.22 -5.51
N CYS A 296 3.21 -22.81 -4.88
CA CYS A 296 1.85 -22.90 -5.43
C CYS A 296 1.20 -21.53 -5.71
N ASP A 297 1.98 -20.46 -5.73
CA ASP A 297 1.51 -19.12 -6.09
C ASP A 297 1.16 -19.02 -7.59
N GLY A 298 0.44 -17.98 -8.00
CA GLY A 298 0.17 -17.69 -9.42
C GLY A 298 -0.91 -18.57 -10.08
N ASN A 299 -1.99 -18.85 -9.37
CA ASN A 299 -3.20 -19.53 -9.85
C ASN A 299 -3.04 -21.03 -10.07
N ARG A 300 -1.96 -21.64 -9.59
CA ARG A 300 -1.72 -23.07 -9.79
C ARG A 300 -2.70 -23.91 -8.95
N GLN A 301 -3.63 -24.58 -9.62
CA GLN A 301 -4.62 -25.48 -9.02
C GLN A 301 -4.14 -26.92 -8.93
N CYS A 302 -3.05 -27.23 -9.60
CA CYS A 302 -2.53 -28.59 -9.68
C CYS A 302 -1.05 -28.63 -10.04
N GLY A 303 -0.49 -29.83 -9.96
CA GLY A 303 0.88 -30.13 -10.35
C GLY A 303 1.87 -29.92 -9.20
N SER A 304 3.14 -30.22 -9.47
CA SER A 304 4.20 -30.25 -8.46
C SER A 304 4.37 -28.91 -7.73
N ASP A 305 4.42 -28.98 -6.39
CA ASP A 305 4.73 -27.86 -5.51
C ASP A 305 6.24 -27.55 -5.40
N GLY A 306 7.09 -28.38 -6.01
CA GLY A 306 8.54 -28.22 -6.00
C GLY A 306 9.24 -28.79 -4.77
N CYS A 307 8.48 -29.32 -3.81
CA CYS A 307 8.94 -29.97 -2.58
C CYS A 307 8.63 -31.48 -2.53
N GLY A 308 8.16 -32.04 -3.64
CA GLY A 308 7.76 -33.44 -3.75
C GLY A 308 6.30 -33.70 -3.42
N GLY A 309 5.51 -32.64 -3.21
CA GLY A 309 4.04 -32.68 -3.15
C GLY A 309 3.39 -32.05 -4.38
N GLU A 310 2.10 -31.73 -4.24
CA GLU A 310 1.28 -31.12 -5.29
C GLU A 310 0.52 -29.91 -4.75
N CYS A 311 0.27 -28.93 -5.61
CA CYS A 311 -0.48 -27.71 -5.29
C CYS A 311 -1.99 -27.94 -5.15
N GLY A 312 -2.48 -29.03 -5.74
CA GLY A 312 -3.87 -29.44 -5.72
C GLY A 312 -4.13 -30.52 -6.76
N SER A 313 -5.39 -30.90 -6.91
CA SER A 313 -5.85 -31.93 -7.83
C SER A 313 -7.02 -31.42 -8.65
N CYS A 314 -7.07 -31.81 -9.92
CA CYS A 314 -8.17 -31.44 -10.80
C CYS A 314 -9.41 -32.31 -10.58
N GLU A 315 -10.57 -31.73 -10.84
CA GLU A 315 -11.84 -32.44 -10.75
C GLU A 315 -11.98 -33.53 -11.82
N SER A 316 -12.98 -34.39 -11.66
CA SER A 316 -13.26 -35.46 -12.63
C SER A 316 -13.53 -34.88 -14.02
N GLY A 317 -12.78 -35.36 -15.02
CA GLY A 317 -12.85 -34.85 -16.39
C GLY A 317 -11.94 -33.66 -16.67
N GLN A 318 -11.05 -33.29 -15.75
CA GLN A 318 -9.98 -32.32 -15.97
C GLN A 318 -8.60 -32.96 -15.80
N VAL A 319 -7.59 -32.38 -16.45
CA VAL A 319 -6.17 -32.72 -16.32
C VAL A 319 -5.35 -31.49 -15.97
N CYS A 320 -4.26 -31.73 -15.25
CA CYS A 320 -3.35 -30.68 -14.89
C CYS A 320 -2.47 -30.25 -16.07
N HIS A 321 -2.56 -28.98 -16.44
CA HIS A 321 -1.64 -28.39 -17.41
C HIS A 321 -0.31 -28.05 -16.72
N LEU A 322 0.74 -28.83 -16.97
CA LEU A 322 1.98 -28.79 -16.18
C LEU A 322 2.71 -27.43 -16.19
N GLU A 323 2.63 -26.69 -17.30
CA GLU A 323 3.30 -25.40 -17.43
C GLU A 323 2.62 -24.31 -16.59
N THR A 324 1.30 -24.16 -16.76
CA THR A 324 0.50 -23.14 -16.07
C THR A 324 0.04 -23.56 -14.68
N GLY A 325 0.06 -24.86 -14.37
CA GLY A 325 -0.50 -25.42 -13.14
C GLY A 325 -2.03 -25.32 -13.06
N LEU A 326 -2.72 -25.05 -14.17
CA LEU A 326 -4.18 -24.91 -14.20
C LEU A 326 -4.88 -26.24 -14.50
N CYS A 327 -6.04 -26.47 -13.89
CA CYS A 327 -6.89 -27.60 -14.25
C CYS A 327 -7.69 -27.28 -15.50
N ARG A 328 -7.64 -28.19 -16.49
CA ARG A 328 -8.27 -28.01 -17.80
C ARG A 328 -9.08 -29.23 -18.16
N ALA A 329 -10.25 -29.06 -18.77
CA ALA A 329 -11.09 -30.18 -19.19
C ALA A 329 -10.31 -31.17 -20.08
N GLN A 330 -10.68 -32.46 -20.06
CA GLN A 330 -10.14 -33.48 -20.95
C GLN A 330 -11.27 -34.27 -21.65
N PRO A 331 -11.30 -34.29 -23.00
CA PRO A 331 -10.45 -33.52 -23.90
C PRO A 331 -10.71 -32.03 -23.74
N CYS A 332 -9.64 -31.24 -23.66
CA CYS A 332 -9.79 -29.79 -23.59
C CYS A 332 -10.33 -29.35 -24.93
N LYS A 333 -11.53 -28.77 -24.93
CA LYS A 333 -12.14 -28.20 -26.11
C LYS A 333 -11.88 -26.69 -26.06
N PRO A 334 -11.03 -26.15 -26.94
CA PRO A 334 -10.83 -24.72 -27.05
C PRO A 334 -12.17 -24.01 -27.13
N ASP A 335 -12.42 -23.10 -26.19
CA ASP A 335 -13.60 -22.26 -26.20
C ASP A 335 -13.18 -20.81 -26.42
N CYS A 336 -13.40 -20.36 -27.65
CA CYS A 336 -13.18 -18.99 -28.04
C CYS A 336 -14.46 -18.18 -27.99
N THR A 337 -15.34 -18.47 -27.04
CA THR A 337 -16.54 -17.68 -26.79
C THR A 337 -16.52 -17.03 -25.41
N TYR A 338 -17.24 -15.92 -25.27
CA TYR A 338 -17.46 -15.26 -23.99
C TYR A 338 -18.92 -14.80 -23.89
N MET A 339 -19.43 -14.73 -22.66
CA MET A 339 -20.79 -14.29 -22.38
C MET A 339 -20.83 -12.76 -22.36
N VAL A 340 -21.65 -12.16 -23.23
CA VAL A 340 -21.88 -10.70 -23.26
C VAL A 340 -23.04 -10.32 -22.35
N LYS A 341 -24.07 -11.17 -22.32
CA LYS A 341 -25.28 -11.08 -21.46
C LYS A 341 -25.79 -12.49 -21.21
N GLU A 342 -26.71 -12.66 -20.26
CA GLU A 342 -27.42 -13.93 -20.08
C GLU A 342 -27.92 -14.46 -21.44
N ASN A 343 -27.45 -15.67 -21.81
CA ASN A 343 -27.76 -16.37 -23.05
C ASN A 343 -27.28 -15.70 -24.37
N VAL A 344 -26.33 -14.76 -24.31
CA VAL A 344 -25.69 -14.17 -25.50
C VAL A 344 -24.19 -14.44 -25.47
N THR A 345 -23.70 -15.27 -26.40
CA THR A 345 -22.28 -15.59 -26.57
C THR A 345 -21.71 -14.95 -27.82
N GLU A 346 -20.53 -14.37 -27.70
CA GLU A 346 -19.74 -13.84 -28.82
C GLU A 346 -18.39 -14.54 -28.93
N ARG A 347 -17.75 -14.46 -30.10
CA ARG A 347 -16.44 -15.07 -30.35
C ARG A 347 -15.29 -14.12 -30.00
N ARG A 348 -14.31 -14.64 -29.26
CA ARG A 348 -13.00 -14.05 -28.98
C ARG A 348 -12.15 -14.04 -30.26
N GLU A 349 -11.54 -12.89 -30.55
CA GLU A 349 -10.55 -12.65 -31.60
C GLU A 349 -9.11 -12.89 -31.12
N CYS A 350 -8.91 -12.84 -29.80
CA CYS A 350 -7.62 -13.00 -29.13
C CYS A 350 -7.82 -13.48 -27.67
N GLY A 351 -6.72 -13.80 -26.98
CA GLY A 351 -6.73 -14.28 -25.58
C GLY A 351 -6.70 -15.81 -25.47
N ASP A 352 -6.58 -16.33 -24.24
CA ASP A 352 -6.50 -17.78 -23.95
C ASP A 352 -7.80 -18.50 -24.36
N ASP A 353 -7.65 -19.71 -24.90
CA ASP A 353 -8.76 -20.56 -25.36
C ASP A 353 -9.30 -21.54 -24.31
N GLY A 354 -8.83 -21.41 -23.07
CA GLY A 354 -9.08 -22.34 -21.96
C GLY A 354 -8.22 -23.59 -22.00
N CYS A 355 -7.43 -23.80 -23.07
CA CYS A 355 -6.67 -25.01 -23.35
C CYS A 355 -5.16 -24.78 -23.49
N GLY A 356 -4.68 -23.55 -23.35
CA GLY A 356 -3.25 -23.21 -23.39
C GLY A 356 -2.77 -22.81 -24.76
N SER A 357 -3.69 -22.63 -25.69
CA SER A 357 -3.46 -21.90 -26.92
C SER A 357 -4.21 -20.56 -26.85
N LEU A 358 -4.13 -19.80 -27.93
CA LEU A 358 -4.82 -18.52 -28.05
C LEU A 358 -5.93 -18.63 -29.10
N CYS A 359 -7.05 -17.96 -28.85
CA CYS A 359 -8.15 -17.81 -29.81
C CYS A 359 -7.78 -16.99 -31.05
N GLY A 360 -6.69 -16.23 -30.95
CA GLY A 360 -6.06 -15.46 -32.00
C GLY A 360 -5.07 -14.44 -31.42
N SER A 361 -4.64 -13.48 -32.24
CA SER A 361 -3.67 -12.44 -31.88
C SER A 361 -4.02 -11.13 -32.57
N CYS A 362 -3.89 -10.00 -31.87
CA CYS A 362 -4.17 -8.68 -32.43
C CYS A 362 -3.01 -8.14 -33.26
N ASN A 363 -3.29 -7.30 -34.25
CA ASN A 363 -2.26 -6.73 -35.11
C ASN A 363 -1.59 -5.53 -34.44
N VAL A 364 -0.46 -5.80 -33.78
CA VAL A 364 0.36 -4.77 -33.11
C VAL A 364 0.86 -3.69 -34.07
N LEU A 365 1.06 -4.00 -35.36
CA LEU A 365 1.49 -3.00 -36.36
C LEU A 365 0.40 -1.98 -36.69
N ASN A 366 -0.86 -2.31 -36.40
CA ASN A 366 -2.00 -1.41 -36.51
C ASN A 366 -2.37 -0.80 -35.15
N ASN A 367 -1.53 -0.90 -34.11
CA ASN A 367 -1.88 -0.52 -32.73
C ASN A 367 -3.14 -1.24 -32.20
N GLU A 368 -3.31 -2.52 -32.51
CA GLU A 368 -4.39 -3.32 -31.91
C GLU A 368 -3.90 -4.05 -30.66
N MET A 369 -4.72 -4.04 -29.62
CA MET A 369 -4.48 -4.77 -28.37
C MET A 369 -5.64 -5.70 -28.04
N CYS A 370 -5.32 -6.82 -27.40
CA CYS A 370 -6.31 -7.76 -26.91
C CYS A 370 -6.90 -7.30 -25.57
N VAL A 371 -8.21 -7.12 -25.52
CA VAL A 371 -8.93 -6.93 -24.25
C VAL A 371 -9.19 -8.30 -23.65
N PHE A 372 -8.56 -8.64 -22.52
CA PHE A 372 -8.63 -10.00 -21.95
C PHE A 372 -10.05 -10.44 -21.56
N GLU A 373 -10.90 -9.54 -21.06
CA GLU A 373 -12.27 -9.86 -20.63
C GLU A 373 -13.14 -10.31 -21.80
N THR A 374 -13.14 -9.52 -22.89
CA THR A 374 -13.96 -9.78 -24.08
C THR A 374 -13.25 -10.61 -25.14
N GLY A 375 -11.93 -10.76 -25.04
CA GLY A 375 -11.08 -11.35 -26.08
C GLY A 375 -11.19 -10.63 -27.43
N LYS A 376 -11.54 -9.34 -27.46
CA LYS A 376 -11.66 -8.53 -28.68
C LYS A 376 -10.35 -7.80 -28.99
N CYS A 377 -10.03 -7.66 -30.26
CA CYS A 377 -8.96 -6.78 -30.70
C CYS A 377 -9.51 -5.37 -30.87
N ILE A 378 -9.03 -4.44 -30.05
CA ILE A 378 -9.41 -3.04 -30.17
C ILE A 378 -8.21 -2.22 -30.64
N GLN A 379 -8.51 -1.20 -31.45
CA GLN A 379 -7.55 -0.15 -31.78
C GLN A 379 -7.25 0.66 -30.52
N VAL A 380 -5.99 0.74 -30.13
CA VAL A 380 -5.53 1.62 -29.04
C VAL A 380 -4.87 2.86 -29.63
N ASN A 381 -5.33 4.03 -29.20
CA ASN A 381 -4.62 5.26 -29.48
C ASN A 381 -3.41 5.34 -28.57
N LEU A 382 -2.21 5.16 -29.13
CA LEU A 382 -0.97 5.34 -28.39
C LEU A 382 -0.76 6.83 -28.15
N CYS A 383 -0.90 7.27 -26.91
CA CYS A 383 -0.58 8.62 -26.47
C CYS A 383 0.86 8.67 -25.95
N ASP A 384 1.64 9.65 -26.40
CA ASP A 384 2.86 10.03 -25.69
C ASP A 384 2.46 10.94 -24.52
N HIS A 385 2.22 10.34 -23.36
CA HIS A 385 1.73 11.04 -22.18
C HIS A 385 2.70 12.12 -21.65
N LEU A 386 3.99 12.02 -22.00
CA LEU A 386 4.99 13.03 -21.64
C LEU A 386 5.02 14.19 -22.63
N LEU A 387 4.67 13.94 -23.89
CA LEU A 387 4.59 14.92 -24.98
C LEU A 387 3.25 14.77 -25.74
N PRO A 388 2.10 15.09 -25.10
CA PRO A 388 0.81 14.75 -25.66
C PRO A 388 0.50 15.52 -26.95
N THR A 389 -0.06 14.81 -27.92
CA THR A 389 -0.53 15.38 -29.19
C THR A 389 -1.97 15.02 -29.44
N CYS A 390 -2.83 16.03 -29.59
CA CYS A 390 -4.26 15.84 -29.78
C CYS A 390 -4.60 15.83 -31.27
N ALA A 391 -5.50 14.94 -31.66
CA ALA A 391 -5.98 14.88 -33.04
C ALA A 391 -6.90 16.08 -33.35
N GLY A 392 -6.73 16.63 -34.55
CA GLY A 392 -7.60 17.69 -35.06
C GLY A 392 -7.42 19.05 -34.38
N SER A 393 -8.42 19.91 -34.50
CA SER A 393 -8.48 21.20 -33.82
C SER A 393 -9.35 21.11 -32.56
N PRO A 394 -9.07 21.95 -31.53
CA PRO A 394 -9.88 21.94 -30.31
C PRO A 394 -11.36 22.21 -30.60
N PRO A 395 -12.28 21.57 -29.85
CA PRO A 395 -13.71 21.83 -29.98
C PRO A 395 -14.05 23.31 -29.81
N THR A 396 -14.91 23.85 -30.67
CA THR A 396 -15.24 25.29 -30.70
C THR A 396 -15.94 25.81 -29.46
N ASN A 397 -16.45 24.92 -28.61
CA ASN A 397 -17.10 25.22 -27.33
C ASN A 397 -16.13 25.19 -26.14
N MET A 398 -14.85 24.88 -26.34
CA MET A 398 -13.83 24.89 -25.28
C MET A 398 -13.02 26.18 -25.34
N GLU A 399 -13.19 27.02 -24.31
CA GLU A 399 -12.42 28.26 -24.19
C GLU A 399 -11.00 27.96 -23.70
N ASN A 400 -10.00 28.48 -24.41
CA ASN A 400 -8.58 28.25 -24.10
C ASN A 400 -8.19 26.77 -24.00
N ALA A 401 -8.62 25.95 -24.96
CA ALA A 401 -8.34 24.51 -24.95
C ALA A 401 -6.84 24.18 -25.05
N TYR A 402 -6.43 23.08 -24.44
CA TYR A 402 -5.08 22.51 -24.54
C TYR A 402 -5.14 20.99 -24.67
N CYS A 403 -4.02 20.38 -25.04
CA CYS A 403 -3.92 18.93 -25.11
C CYS A 403 -3.47 18.36 -23.76
N GLY A 404 -4.32 17.55 -23.13
CA GLY A 404 -4.04 16.89 -21.86
C GLY A 404 -3.10 15.71 -22.01
N HIS A 405 -2.63 15.17 -20.88
CA HIS A 405 -1.68 14.04 -20.88
C HIS A 405 -2.29 12.73 -21.39
N ASP A 406 -3.62 12.65 -21.46
CA ASP A 406 -4.39 11.57 -22.08
C ASP A 406 -4.58 11.76 -23.61
N CYS A 407 -3.92 12.76 -24.20
CA CYS A 407 -4.04 13.16 -25.60
C CYS A 407 -5.47 13.57 -26.01
N GLN A 408 -6.29 14.04 -25.06
CA GLN A 408 -7.60 14.64 -25.32
C GLN A 408 -7.56 16.17 -25.19
N TRP A 409 -8.54 16.84 -25.83
CA TRP A 409 -8.71 18.28 -25.69
C TRP A 409 -9.41 18.61 -24.38
N HIS A 410 -8.75 19.42 -23.54
CA HIS A 410 -9.26 19.87 -22.24
C HIS A 410 -9.44 21.38 -22.20
N SER A 411 -10.39 21.83 -21.36
CA SER A 411 -10.55 23.25 -21.07
C SER A 411 -9.59 23.69 -19.98
N MET A 412 -9.01 24.88 -20.10
CA MET A 412 -8.21 25.46 -19.00
C MET A 412 -9.03 25.74 -17.73
N SER A 413 -10.37 25.81 -17.84
CA SER A 413 -11.27 25.98 -16.70
C SER A 413 -11.75 24.65 -16.11
N GLU A 414 -11.28 23.52 -16.63
CA GLU A 414 -11.69 22.20 -16.18
C GLU A 414 -11.21 21.93 -14.75
N THR A 415 -12.11 21.35 -13.96
CA THR A 415 -11.84 20.90 -12.61
C THR A 415 -11.26 19.49 -12.69
N LEU A 416 -10.14 19.23 -12.01
CA LEU A 416 -9.41 17.96 -12.08
C LEU A 416 -9.14 17.41 -10.67
N GLY A 417 -8.87 16.09 -10.60
CA GLY A 417 -8.25 15.45 -9.44
C GLY A 417 -6.77 15.87 -9.31
N ASP A 418 -6.16 15.62 -8.15
CA ASP A 418 -4.75 15.97 -7.87
C ASP A 418 -4.16 14.93 -6.93
N LEU A 419 -3.32 14.05 -7.45
CA LEU A 419 -2.68 13.01 -6.67
C LEU A 419 -1.42 13.52 -5.98
N ILE A 420 -1.32 13.25 -4.69
CA ILE A 420 -0.13 13.56 -3.90
C ILE A 420 0.23 12.34 -3.05
N PRO A 421 1.49 11.84 -3.12
CA PRO A 421 1.96 10.85 -2.18
C PRO A 421 2.06 11.40 -0.75
N ASN A 422 1.85 10.53 0.23
CA ASN A 422 1.96 10.82 1.65
C ASN A 422 3.28 11.50 2.06
N ASN A 423 3.17 12.34 3.09
CA ASN A 423 4.27 13.06 3.70
C ASN A 423 5.14 12.17 4.63
N LYS A 424 6.33 12.68 4.96
CA LYS A 424 7.34 12.08 5.86
C LYS A 424 6.75 11.51 7.16
N SER A 425 5.73 12.19 7.71
CA SER A 425 5.09 11.83 8.99
C SER A 425 4.31 10.51 8.96
N PHE A 426 3.88 10.05 7.78
CA PHE A 426 3.16 8.78 7.61
C PHE A 426 4.10 7.67 7.12
N VAL A 427 4.99 7.99 6.17
CA VAL A 427 5.90 7.02 5.56
C VAL A 427 6.96 6.54 6.54
N LEU A 428 7.71 7.43 7.20
CA LEU A 428 8.84 6.98 8.02
C LEU A 428 8.45 6.08 9.20
N PRO A 429 7.34 6.33 9.93
CA PRO A 429 6.90 5.43 10.99
C PRO A 429 6.47 4.05 10.53
N SER A 430 6.06 3.89 9.26
CA SER A 430 5.67 2.59 8.70
C SER A 430 6.84 1.82 8.08
N ILE A 431 8.06 2.40 8.04
CA ILE A 431 9.23 1.69 7.52
C ILE A 431 9.61 0.53 8.45
N GLU A 432 9.69 -0.66 7.87
CA GLU A 432 10.18 -1.87 8.53
C GLU A 432 11.20 -2.60 7.65
N PHE A 433 12.15 -3.28 8.29
CA PHE A 433 13.17 -4.09 7.61
C PHE A 433 13.06 -5.55 8.00
N ASN A 434 12.95 -6.43 7.02
CA ASN A 434 12.92 -7.87 7.26
C ASN A 434 13.54 -8.68 6.13
N TRP A 435 14.09 -9.84 6.49
CA TRP A 435 14.48 -10.84 5.52
C TRP A 435 13.27 -11.70 5.16
N VAL A 436 13.04 -11.89 3.87
CA VAL A 436 12.02 -12.82 3.36
C VAL A 436 12.65 -13.76 2.34
N ASN A 437 12.10 -14.95 2.20
CA ASN A 437 12.43 -15.82 1.07
C ASN A 437 11.47 -15.49 -0.08
N VAL A 438 11.99 -15.21 -1.27
CA VAL A 438 11.23 -14.95 -2.51
C VAL A 438 11.37 -16.15 -3.45
N PRO A 439 10.41 -17.10 -3.46
CA PRO A 439 10.41 -18.23 -4.39
C PRO A 439 10.41 -17.82 -5.87
N ASN A 440 10.92 -18.68 -6.76
CA ASN A 440 10.93 -18.44 -8.21
C ASN A 440 9.54 -18.25 -8.84
N ARG A 441 8.49 -18.68 -8.15
CA ARG A 441 7.12 -18.64 -8.64
C ARG A 441 6.22 -17.74 -7.79
N SER A 442 6.77 -16.98 -6.83
CA SER A 442 5.95 -16.12 -5.98
C SER A 442 5.26 -15.03 -6.78
N CYS A 443 4.16 -14.50 -6.24
CA CYS A 443 3.44 -13.38 -6.86
C CYS A 443 4.34 -12.17 -7.06
N ALA A 444 5.20 -11.82 -6.10
CA ALA A 444 6.25 -10.83 -6.31
C ALA A 444 7.17 -11.06 -7.54
N VAL A 445 7.38 -12.29 -8.00
CA VAL A 445 8.16 -12.56 -9.21
C VAL A 445 7.27 -12.53 -10.46
N ILE A 446 6.07 -13.12 -10.37
CA ILE A 446 5.10 -13.15 -11.47
C ILE A 446 4.64 -11.73 -11.85
N GLU A 447 4.40 -10.88 -10.86
CA GLU A 447 4.03 -9.48 -11.02
C GLU A 447 5.22 -8.55 -11.33
N GLY A 448 6.44 -9.10 -11.48
CA GLY A 448 7.62 -8.30 -11.82
C GLY A 448 8.14 -7.42 -10.68
N CYS A 449 7.60 -7.55 -9.47
CA CYS A 449 8.02 -6.80 -8.28
C CYS A 449 9.47 -7.09 -7.86
N HIS A 450 9.98 -8.27 -8.24
CA HIS A 450 11.35 -8.69 -7.98
C HIS A 450 11.96 -9.40 -9.19
N LYS A 451 13.23 -9.09 -9.49
CA LYS A 451 13.98 -9.70 -10.60
C LYS A 451 14.82 -10.93 -10.16
N LYS A 452 14.82 -11.26 -8.87
CA LYS A 452 15.88 -12.01 -8.20
C LYS A 452 15.29 -12.83 -7.03
N THR A 453 15.51 -14.13 -7.01
CA THR A 453 14.82 -15.05 -6.06
C THR A 453 15.72 -15.51 -4.92
N GLY A 454 15.16 -16.13 -3.88
CA GLY A 454 15.90 -16.55 -2.67
C GLY A 454 15.73 -15.57 -1.51
N ASP A 455 16.66 -15.58 -0.55
CA ASP A 455 16.57 -14.73 0.64
C ASP A 455 16.87 -13.27 0.27
N ARG A 456 15.95 -12.37 0.60
CA ARG A 456 15.97 -10.94 0.26
C ARG A 456 15.74 -10.09 1.50
N LEU A 457 16.58 -9.08 1.69
CA LEU A 457 16.36 -8.05 2.69
C LEU A 457 15.50 -6.95 2.07
N LEU A 458 14.32 -6.74 2.63
CA LEU A 458 13.36 -5.78 2.13
C LEU A 458 13.24 -4.60 3.08
N MET A 459 13.14 -3.39 2.53
CA MET A 459 12.63 -2.21 3.21
C MET A 459 11.17 -2.02 2.81
N ARG A 460 10.24 -2.31 3.73
CA ARG A 460 8.79 -2.19 3.53
C ARG A 460 8.30 -0.84 4.03
N PHE A 461 7.22 -0.31 3.45
CA PHE A 461 6.70 1.01 3.79
C PHE A 461 5.25 1.18 3.33
N ASP A 462 4.45 1.94 4.07
CA ASP A 462 3.10 2.30 3.61
C ASP A 462 3.17 3.34 2.49
N THR A 463 2.33 3.18 1.48
CA THR A 463 2.08 4.18 0.44
C THR A 463 0.64 4.66 0.56
N TYR A 464 0.45 5.97 0.57
CA TYR A 464 -0.85 6.59 0.46
C TYR A 464 -0.80 7.52 -0.75
N VAL A 465 -1.76 7.40 -1.64
CA VAL A 465 -1.92 8.32 -2.76
C VAL A 465 -3.21 9.09 -2.55
N HIS A 466 -3.07 10.34 -2.12
CA HIS A 466 -4.18 11.20 -1.75
C HIS A 466 -4.73 11.91 -2.99
N ASN A 467 -6.06 11.97 -3.15
CA ASN A 467 -6.66 12.92 -4.09
C ASN A 467 -7.00 14.24 -3.35
N THR A 468 -6.15 15.25 -3.52
CA THR A 468 -6.36 16.61 -3.00
C THR A 468 -7.05 17.53 -4.00
N GLY A 469 -7.48 16.98 -5.13
CA GLY A 469 -8.21 17.68 -6.17
C GLY A 469 -9.67 17.92 -5.81
N ARG A 470 -10.44 18.36 -6.80
CA ARG A 470 -11.85 18.79 -6.60
C ARG A 470 -12.88 17.83 -7.17
N ILE A 471 -12.44 16.84 -7.95
CA ILE A 471 -13.28 15.78 -8.51
C ILE A 471 -12.62 14.43 -8.27
N ASP A 472 -13.41 13.37 -8.41
CA ASP A 472 -12.92 12.00 -8.41
C ASP A 472 -11.78 11.85 -9.42
N PHE A 473 -10.71 11.21 -8.99
CA PHE A 473 -9.61 10.82 -9.84
C PHE A 473 -9.82 9.36 -10.24
N PHE A 474 -10.14 9.09 -11.49
CA PHE A 474 -10.42 7.73 -11.94
C PHE A 474 -9.67 7.45 -13.24
N PRO A 475 -9.10 6.24 -13.41
CA PRO A 475 -8.59 5.84 -14.69
C PRO A 475 -9.76 5.62 -15.67
N PRO A 476 -9.52 5.74 -16.99
CA PRO A 476 -10.48 5.21 -17.97
C PRO A 476 -10.70 3.72 -17.70
N SER A 477 -11.86 3.18 -18.07
CA SER A 477 -12.10 1.75 -17.85
C SER A 477 -11.10 0.89 -18.63
N ALA A 478 -10.77 -0.31 -18.12
CA ALA A 478 -9.93 -1.25 -18.84
C ALA A 478 -10.52 -1.63 -20.21
N ALA A 479 -11.85 -1.54 -20.37
CA ALA A 479 -12.52 -1.71 -21.66
C ALA A 479 -12.25 -0.55 -22.64
N GLU A 480 -12.14 0.69 -22.14
CA GLU A 480 -11.88 1.89 -22.95
C GLU A 480 -10.38 2.06 -23.27
N SER A 481 -9.50 1.72 -22.32
CA SER A 481 -8.05 1.91 -22.43
C SER A 481 -7.27 0.73 -21.86
N PRO A 482 -7.38 -0.47 -22.46
CA PRO A 482 -6.75 -1.70 -21.96
C PRO A 482 -5.22 -1.60 -21.89
N HIS A 483 -4.61 -0.73 -22.68
CA HIS A 483 -3.17 -0.51 -22.71
C HIS A 483 -2.61 0.17 -21.46
N LEU A 484 -3.47 0.72 -20.60
CA LEU A 484 -3.10 1.29 -19.32
C LEU A 484 -3.18 0.27 -18.17
N PHE A 485 -3.67 -0.95 -18.45
CA PHE A 485 -3.91 -1.96 -17.44
C PHE A 485 -3.19 -3.26 -17.74
N GLU A 486 -2.73 -3.92 -16.68
CA GLU A 486 -2.17 -5.26 -16.73
C GLU A 486 -3.01 -6.19 -15.84
N TRP A 487 -3.39 -7.36 -16.38
CA TRP A 487 -4.07 -8.37 -15.57
C TRP A 487 -3.08 -8.99 -14.58
N SER A 488 -3.34 -8.86 -13.29
CA SER A 488 -2.62 -9.67 -12.30
C SER A 488 -3.26 -11.05 -12.21
N PRO A 489 -2.56 -12.13 -12.60
CA PRO A 489 -3.06 -13.47 -12.32
C PRO A 489 -3.20 -13.68 -10.82
N CYS A 490 -2.23 -13.20 -10.04
CA CYS A 490 -2.16 -13.38 -8.60
C CYS A 490 -3.31 -12.72 -7.84
N HIS A 491 -3.75 -11.52 -8.24
CA HIS A 491 -4.82 -10.80 -7.55
C HIS A 491 -6.17 -10.88 -8.29
N ALA A 492 -6.20 -11.55 -9.43
CA ALA A 492 -7.40 -11.75 -10.24
C ALA A 492 -8.16 -10.44 -10.53
N HIS A 493 -7.44 -9.33 -10.71
CA HIS A 493 -7.97 -8.06 -11.16
C HIS A 493 -6.95 -7.29 -12.01
N PHE A 494 -7.39 -6.22 -12.65
CA PHE A 494 -6.53 -5.34 -13.44
C PHE A 494 -5.82 -4.32 -12.54
N HIS A 495 -4.51 -4.22 -12.70
CA HIS A 495 -3.69 -3.16 -12.14
C HIS A 495 -3.49 -2.05 -13.17
N PHE A 496 -3.67 -0.79 -12.78
CA PHE A 496 -3.28 0.35 -13.60
C PHE A 496 -1.76 0.52 -13.60
N ASP A 497 -1.11 0.40 -14.77
CA ASP A 497 0.35 0.48 -14.89
C ASP A 497 0.87 1.91 -14.77
N GLY A 498 1.83 2.14 -13.88
CA GLY A 498 2.48 3.43 -13.66
C GLY A 498 1.85 4.28 -12.55
N PHE A 499 1.01 3.67 -11.70
CA PHE A 499 0.32 4.37 -10.61
C PHE A 499 1.29 4.87 -9.53
N ALA A 500 2.25 4.04 -9.12
CA ALA A 500 3.23 4.40 -8.10
C ALA A 500 4.64 3.93 -8.48
N LEU A 501 5.66 4.71 -8.08
CA LEU A 501 7.07 4.38 -8.25
C LEU A 501 7.81 4.57 -6.94
N PHE A 502 8.67 3.62 -6.60
CA PHE A 502 9.55 3.68 -5.44
C PHE A 502 11.00 3.63 -5.89
N ASN A 503 11.81 4.57 -5.45
CA ASN A 503 13.23 4.60 -5.75
C ASN A 503 14.03 4.79 -4.47
N LEU A 504 15.24 4.22 -4.45
CA LEU A 504 16.25 4.49 -3.44
C LEU A 504 17.48 5.06 -4.12
N TYR A 505 17.92 6.22 -3.67
CA TYR A 505 19.15 6.86 -4.14
C TYR A 505 20.19 6.87 -3.02
N ASP A 506 21.46 6.77 -3.38
CA ASP A 506 22.53 7.11 -2.44
C ASP A 506 22.60 8.63 -2.20
N MET A 507 23.40 9.06 -1.22
CA MET A 507 23.54 10.48 -0.88
C MET A 507 24.20 11.33 -1.98
N ASN A 508 24.70 10.71 -3.06
CA ASN A 508 25.18 11.40 -4.27
C ASN A 508 24.10 11.44 -5.37
N ASN A 509 22.84 11.15 -5.01
CA ASN A 509 21.68 11.13 -5.91
C ASN A 509 21.78 10.09 -7.03
N ARG A 510 22.59 9.04 -6.86
CA ARG A 510 22.63 7.91 -7.79
C ARG A 510 21.58 6.89 -7.38
N LEU A 511 20.75 6.47 -8.33
CA LEU A 511 19.76 5.42 -8.15
C LEU A 511 20.44 4.09 -7.82
N VAL A 512 20.10 3.49 -6.67
CA VAL A 512 20.69 2.24 -6.18
C VAL A 512 19.68 1.10 -6.05
N SER A 513 18.39 1.40 -5.87
CA SER A 513 17.32 0.40 -5.90
C SER A 513 16.04 1.00 -6.47
N VAL A 514 15.20 0.16 -7.08
CA VAL A 514 13.92 0.51 -7.70
C VAL A 514 12.88 -0.52 -7.27
N GLY A 515 11.70 -0.06 -6.88
CA GLY A 515 10.55 -0.89 -6.57
C GLY A 515 9.99 -1.50 -7.86
N GLY A 516 9.65 -2.78 -7.84
CA GLY A 516 9.21 -3.47 -9.06
C GLY A 516 7.73 -3.30 -9.38
N LYS A 517 6.87 -3.00 -8.38
CA LYS A 517 5.44 -2.81 -8.63
C LYS A 517 5.14 -1.37 -8.99
N ARG A 518 4.67 -1.21 -10.23
CA ARG A 518 4.16 0.05 -10.78
C ARG A 518 2.66 -0.02 -11.07
N GLY A 519 2.12 -1.24 -11.14
CA GLY A 519 0.72 -1.54 -11.36
C GLY A 519 -0.05 -1.67 -10.04
N TYR A 520 -1.09 -0.87 -9.86
CA TYR A 520 -1.94 -0.90 -8.65
C TYR A 520 -3.41 -0.68 -9.00
N CYS A 521 -4.28 -1.14 -8.10
CA CYS A 521 -5.69 -0.73 -8.08
C CYS A 521 -5.77 0.75 -7.66
N MET A 522 -6.92 1.40 -7.85
CA MET A 522 -7.21 2.72 -7.28
C MET A 522 -8.50 2.60 -6.50
N GLU A 523 -8.46 2.77 -5.19
CA GLU A 523 -9.65 2.70 -4.34
C GLU A 523 -9.69 3.72 -3.21
N ASP A 524 -10.88 3.89 -2.63
CA ASP A 524 -11.11 4.77 -1.48
C ASP A 524 -10.84 4.02 -0.17
N THR A 525 -9.56 3.83 0.19
CA THR A 525 -9.21 3.07 1.41
C THR A 525 -9.36 3.90 2.69
N VAL A 526 -8.88 5.15 2.68
CA VAL A 526 -8.85 6.00 3.88
C VAL A 526 -9.32 7.42 3.56
N GLN A 527 -10.31 7.89 4.31
CA GLN A 527 -10.69 9.30 4.28
C GLN A 527 -9.63 10.15 4.99
N THR A 528 -9.02 11.10 4.27
CA THR A 528 -7.91 11.93 4.77
C THR A 528 -8.27 13.40 4.94
N ILE A 529 -9.37 13.86 4.31
CA ILE A 529 -9.92 15.21 4.45
C ILE A 529 -11.42 15.10 4.75
N TYR A 530 -11.91 15.98 5.63
CA TYR A 530 -13.32 16.07 5.98
C TYR A 530 -13.90 17.41 5.49
N GLY A 531 -15.16 17.42 5.05
CA GLY A 531 -15.80 18.65 4.59
C GLY A 531 -17.22 18.43 4.09
N GLU A 532 -17.97 19.53 3.87
CA GLU A 532 -19.35 19.49 3.39
C GLU A 532 -19.50 18.84 2.00
N HIS A 533 -18.46 18.94 1.18
CA HIS A 533 -18.42 18.39 -0.19
C HIS A 533 -17.52 17.16 -0.32
N ILE A 534 -17.09 16.58 0.81
CA ILE A 534 -16.31 15.34 0.82
C ILE A 534 -17.22 14.20 1.26
N ALA A 535 -17.28 13.13 0.48
CA ALA A 535 -18.06 11.96 0.82
C ALA A 535 -17.48 11.27 2.07
N CYS A 536 -18.34 10.80 2.98
CA CYS A 536 -17.93 10.05 4.18
C CYS A 536 -17.88 8.54 3.96
N GLU A 537 -18.46 8.06 2.86
CA GLU A 537 -18.49 6.65 2.48
C GLU A 537 -17.61 6.50 1.25
N ASN A 538 -16.85 5.40 1.23
CA ASN A 538 -16.02 5.02 0.08
C ASN A 538 -16.93 4.71 -1.12
N LYS A 539 -16.51 5.12 -2.32
CA LYS A 539 -17.24 4.90 -3.56
C LYS A 539 -16.54 3.91 -4.49
N PHE A 540 -15.21 3.93 -4.48
CA PHE A 540 -14.37 3.16 -5.38
C PHE A 540 -13.69 2.00 -4.65
N ASP A 541 -13.53 0.91 -5.39
CA ASP A 541 -12.87 -0.34 -5.01
C ASP A 541 -12.10 -0.90 -6.22
N CYS A 542 -11.41 -2.03 -6.08
CA CYS A 542 -10.65 -2.58 -7.22
C CYS A 542 -11.49 -3.08 -8.41
N SER A 543 -12.80 -3.25 -8.26
CA SER A 543 -13.72 -3.56 -9.36
C SER A 543 -14.21 -2.29 -10.07
N ASN A 544 -14.32 -1.18 -9.34
CA ASN A 544 -14.69 0.13 -9.83
C ASN A 544 -13.65 1.17 -9.36
N GLN A 545 -12.56 1.28 -10.12
CA GLN A 545 -11.37 2.02 -9.69
C GLN A 545 -11.54 3.54 -9.73
N GLY A 546 -10.98 4.21 -8.72
CA GLY A 546 -10.91 5.66 -8.57
C GLY A 546 -10.57 6.09 -7.13
N ILE A 547 -10.32 7.38 -6.93
CA ILE A 547 -10.06 7.98 -5.62
C ILE A 547 -10.85 9.28 -5.53
N GLN A 548 -11.75 9.39 -4.55
CA GLN A 548 -12.57 10.57 -4.31
C GLN A 548 -11.75 11.74 -3.74
N PRO A 549 -12.20 13.00 -3.95
CA PRO A 549 -11.63 14.15 -3.24
C PRO A 549 -11.61 13.90 -1.74
N GLY A 550 -10.47 14.12 -1.10
CA GLY A 550 -10.31 13.93 0.34
C GLY A 550 -10.17 12.48 0.79
N TRP A 551 -10.10 11.53 -0.13
CA TRP A 551 -9.73 10.15 0.13
C TRP A 551 -8.31 9.87 -0.33
N ALA A 552 -7.74 8.79 0.18
CA ALA A 552 -6.47 8.25 -0.23
C ALA A 552 -6.58 6.74 -0.41
N ASP A 553 -5.92 6.25 -1.44
CA ASP A 553 -5.65 4.83 -1.61
C ASP A 553 -4.44 4.46 -0.75
N LEU A 554 -4.62 3.50 0.16
CA LEU A 554 -3.60 3.04 1.09
C LEU A 554 -3.11 1.64 0.68
N TYR A 555 -1.84 1.57 0.34
CA TYR A 555 -1.08 0.33 0.20
C TYR A 555 -0.19 0.12 1.44
N PRO A 556 -0.65 -0.67 2.43
CA PRO A 556 0.11 -0.90 3.64
C PRO A 556 1.37 -1.73 3.39
N ASN A 557 2.41 -1.52 4.20
CA ASN A 557 3.73 -2.16 4.17
C ASN A 557 3.70 -3.71 4.24
N VAL A 558 2.54 -4.25 4.58
CA VAL A 558 2.24 -5.67 4.65
C VAL A 558 2.09 -6.30 3.26
N LEU A 559 1.61 -5.52 2.28
CA LEU A 559 1.25 -6.03 0.96
C LEU A 559 2.47 -6.54 0.18
N ASP A 560 2.22 -7.56 -0.64
CA ASP A 560 3.23 -8.05 -1.57
C ASP A 560 3.65 -6.90 -2.50
N CYS A 561 4.95 -6.82 -2.76
CA CYS A 561 5.58 -5.78 -3.57
C CYS A 561 5.60 -4.35 -2.99
N GLN A 562 5.10 -4.16 -1.77
CA GLN A 562 5.10 -2.86 -1.09
C GLN A 562 6.42 -2.61 -0.36
N TRP A 563 7.52 -2.66 -1.12
CA TRP A 563 8.89 -2.61 -0.62
C TRP A 563 9.94 -2.20 -1.65
N LEU A 564 11.15 -1.94 -1.17
CA LEU A 564 12.40 -1.89 -1.94
C LEU A 564 13.30 -3.07 -1.56
N ASP A 565 13.83 -3.79 -2.54
CA ASP A 565 14.90 -4.77 -2.28
C ASP A 565 16.20 -4.02 -2.00
N ILE A 566 16.73 -4.23 -0.79
CA ILE A 566 17.97 -3.62 -0.31
C ILE A 566 19.04 -4.67 0.01
N THR A 567 18.90 -5.89 -0.50
CA THR A 567 19.82 -7.02 -0.24
C THR A 567 21.26 -6.69 -0.57
N GLU A 568 21.50 -5.95 -1.66
CA GLU A 568 22.84 -5.59 -2.16
C GLU A 568 23.24 -4.15 -1.81
N ILE A 569 22.48 -3.49 -0.93
CA ILE A 569 22.71 -2.11 -0.51
C ILE A 569 23.59 -2.07 0.75
N GLU A 570 24.53 -1.12 0.81
CA GLU A 570 25.38 -0.94 1.98
C GLU A 570 24.54 -0.53 3.20
N ARG A 571 24.80 -1.17 4.34
CA ARG A 571 24.10 -0.95 5.60
C ARG A 571 24.79 0.11 6.44
N GLU A 572 24.11 0.52 7.50
CA GLU A 572 24.55 1.55 8.44
C GLU A 572 24.84 2.89 7.76
N LYS A 573 24.00 3.24 6.78
CA LYS A 573 24.21 4.38 5.90
C LYS A 573 22.89 5.07 5.55
N TRP A 574 22.99 6.38 5.28
CA TRP A 574 21.88 7.20 4.80
C TRP A 574 21.69 7.08 3.29
N TYR A 575 20.42 7.11 2.89
CA TYR A 575 19.92 7.09 1.52
C TYR A 575 18.77 8.10 1.39
N ILE A 576 18.34 8.34 0.16
CA ILE A 576 17.16 9.13 -0.16
C ILE A 576 16.10 8.17 -0.71
N TYR A 577 15.03 7.97 0.04
CA TYR A 577 13.84 7.27 -0.41
C TYR A 577 12.95 8.24 -1.20
N GLU A 578 12.53 7.84 -2.39
CA GLU A 578 11.60 8.59 -3.24
C GLU A 578 10.35 7.74 -3.49
N ILE A 579 9.20 8.39 -3.36
CA ILE A 579 7.91 7.88 -3.77
C ILE A 579 7.31 8.85 -4.77
N CYS A 580 6.75 8.33 -5.85
CA CYS A 580 5.99 9.12 -6.81
C CYS A 580 4.68 8.45 -7.18
N SER A 581 3.63 9.24 -7.44
CA SER A 581 2.39 8.81 -8.09
C SER A 581 2.38 9.23 -9.57
N ASN A 582 1.58 8.55 -10.40
CA ASN A 582 1.32 8.89 -11.82
C ASN A 582 2.56 9.34 -12.62
N VAL A 583 3.69 8.64 -12.45
CA VAL A 583 5.00 9.10 -12.96
C VAL A 583 5.02 9.23 -14.48
N ASP A 584 4.30 8.35 -15.15
CA ASP A 584 4.20 8.32 -16.61
C ASP A 584 3.15 9.33 -17.14
N ARG A 585 2.44 10.03 -16.25
CA ARG A 585 1.37 11.00 -16.55
C ARG A 585 0.27 10.41 -17.41
N LYS A 586 0.02 9.11 -17.28
CA LYS A 586 -1.00 8.40 -18.06
C LYS A 586 -2.42 8.88 -17.72
N LEU A 587 -2.58 9.46 -16.53
CA LEU A 587 -3.82 10.07 -16.08
C LEU A 587 -3.66 11.59 -15.99
N HIS A 588 -4.75 12.30 -16.28
CA HIS A 588 -4.74 13.75 -16.36
C HIS A 588 -5.05 14.38 -15.00
N GLU A 589 -4.15 15.24 -14.53
CA GLU A 589 -4.17 15.79 -13.16
C GLU A 589 -4.21 17.31 -13.14
N ALA A 590 -4.61 17.87 -12.01
CA ALA A 590 -4.56 19.29 -11.73
C ALA A 590 -3.12 19.83 -11.65
N SER A 591 -2.19 19.04 -11.13
CA SER A 591 -0.77 19.35 -11.02
C SER A 591 0.00 18.04 -11.13
N ASN A 592 1.19 18.10 -11.75
CA ASN A 592 2.14 16.99 -11.78
C ASN A 592 3.43 17.33 -11.00
N SER A 593 3.43 18.45 -10.26
CA SER A 593 4.62 19.02 -9.61
C SER A 593 4.82 18.53 -8.17
N ASN A 594 3.78 17.91 -7.63
CA ASN A 594 3.59 17.45 -6.26
C ASN A 594 3.55 15.92 -6.17
N ASP A 595 3.58 15.23 -7.31
CA ASP A 595 3.43 13.79 -7.43
C ASP A 595 4.62 13.02 -6.89
N CYS A 596 5.75 13.68 -6.57
CA CYS A 596 6.94 13.04 -6.04
C CYS A 596 7.33 13.63 -4.69
N LYS A 597 7.71 12.76 -3.75
CA LYS A 597 8.27 13.12 -2.45
C LYS A 597 9.58 12.37 -2.20
N ARG A 598 10.54 13.05 -1.58
CA ARG A 598 11.86 12.49 -1.21
C ARG A 598 12.12 12.67 0.27
N PHE A 599 12.62 11.63 0.92
CA PHE A 599 12.92 11.63 2.36
C PHE A 599 14.27 10.95 2.64
N PRO A 600 15.10 11.48 3.56
CA PRO A 600 16.27 10.77 4.03
C PRO A 600 15.84 9.55 4.86
N VAL A 601 16.44 8.39 4.57
CA VAL A 601 16.23 7.14 5.31
C VAL A 601 17.57 6.52 5.69
N TYR A 602 17.68 6.05 6.93
CA TYR A 602 18.84 5.29 7.39
C TYR A 602 18.58 3.78 7.26
N VAL A 603 19.46 3.06 6.56
CA VAL A 603 19.37 1.60 6.44
C VAL A 603 20.20 0.96 7.55
N PRO A 604 19.61 0.28 8.54
CA PRO A 604 20.35 -0.30 9.67
C PRO A 604 21.06 -1.60 9.27
N ASP A 605 21.92 -2.11 10.17
CA ASP A 605 22.40 -3.49 10.04
C ASP A 605 21.32 -4.48 10.46
N VAL A 606 20.93 -5.37 9.53
CA VAL A 606 19.87 -6.36 9.71
C VAL A 606 20.43 -7.77 9.50
N PRO A 607 20.76 -8.51 10.57
CA PRO A 607 21.25 -9.88 10.47
C PRO A 607 20.29 -10.76 9.67
N LEU A 608 20.82 -11.72 8.90
CA LEU A 608 19.99 -12.69 8.18
C LEU A 608 19.28 -13.59 9.19
N ASP A 609 18.01 -13.31 9.40
CA ASP A 609 17.10 -14.16 10.14
C ASP A 609 15.69 -14.04 9.53
N LEU A 610 15.26 -15.11 8.87
CA LEU A 610 13.93 -15.19 8.27
C LEU A 610 12.80 -15.29 9.32
N ASN A 611 13.10 -15.53 10.60
CA ASN A 611 12.10 -15.70 11.65
C ASN A 611 12.08 -14.53 12.63
N ALA A 612 13.05 -13.61 12.52
CA ALA A 612 13.10 -12.43 13.37
C ALA A 612 11.90 -11.52 13.07
N PRO A 613 11.38 -10.82 14.09
CA PRO A 613 10.44 -9.76 13.84
C PRO A 613 11.06 -8.68 12.94
N ALA A 614 10.24 -8.02 12.13
CA ALA A 614 10.69 -6.91 11.31
C ALA A 614 11.23 -5.81 12.21
N LEU A 615 12.40 -5.27 11.86
CA LEU A 615 13.00 -4.16 12.59
C LEU A 615 12.26 -2.89 12.21
N LYS A 616 11.58 -2.29 13.18
CA LYS A 616 10.88 -1.02 13.01
C LYS A 616 11.90 0.12 12.93
N TYR A 617 11.76 0.98 11.92
CA TYR A 617 12.69 2.07 11.66
C TYR A 617 12.84 3.01 12.87
N ARG A 618 11.74 3.37 13.52
CA ARG A 618 11.75 4.24 14.70
C ARG A 618 12.54 3.66 15.87
N ASP A 619 12.30 2.39 16.18
CA ASP A 619 12.97 1.70 17.28
C ASP A 619 14.49 1.66 17.05
N GLU A 620 14.93 1.44 15.81
CA GLU A 620 16.36 1.42 15.46
C GLU A 620 17.01 2.81 15.52
N LEU A 621 16.31 3.88 15.11
CA LEU A 621 16.81 5.25 15.28
C LEU A 621 16.99 5.61 16.75
N GLU A 622 16.00 5.30 17.59
CA GLU A 622 16.03 5.57 19.03
C GLU A 622 17.15 4.78 19.73
N LYS A 623 17.20 3.47 19.49
CA LYS A 623 18.19 2.55 20.08
C LYS A 623 19.63 2.96 19.74
N ARG A 624 19.85 3.45 18.51
CA ARG A 624 21.19 3.86 18.04
C ARG A 624 21.49 5.34 18.29
N GLN A 625 20.56 6.09 18.90
CA GLN A 625 20.66 7.54 19.12
C GLN A 625 20.98 8.31 17.83
N ILE A 626 20.45 7.84 16.71
CA ILE A 626 20.62 8.46 15.40
C ILE A 626 19.60 9.60 15.30
N SER A 627 20.06 10.80 14.94
CA SER A 627 19.15 11.92 14.68
C SER A 627 18.21 11.58 13.51
N THR A 628 16.96 12.04 13.57
CA THR A 628 15.97 11.87 12.49
C THR A 628 16.32 12.61 11.19
N GLU A 629 17.46 13.32 11.17
CA GLU A 629 18.03 14.00 10.01
C GLU A 629 19.52 13.68 9.85
N PRO A 630 20.02 13.52 8.61
CA PRO A 630 21.44 13.31 8.35
C PRO A 630 22.26 14.53 8.81
N THR A 631 23.29 14.29 9.63
CA THR A 631 24.24 15.32 10.05
C THR A 631 25.47 15.26 9.16
N ILE A 632 25.75 16.32 8.38
CA ILE A 632 26.98 16.42 7.59
C ILE A 632 28.09 16.96 8.51
N ARG A 633 29.18 16.21 8.69
CA ARG A 633 30.44 16.73 9.25
C ARG A 633 31.28 17.30 8.11
N LEU A 634 31.57 18.59 8.17
CA LEU A 634 32.53 19.25 7.29
C LEU A 634 33.89 19.28 7.98
N GLU A 635 34.92 18.74 7.33
CA GLU A 635 36.29 18.89 7.80
C GLU A 635 36.80 20.32 7.52
N PRO A 636 37.70 20.88 8.35
CA PRO A 636 38.25 22.21 8.13
C PRO A 636 38.90 22.34 6.73
N GLY A 637 38.36 23.23 5.89
CA GLY A 637 38.87 23.50 4.54
C GLY A 637 38.22 22.71 3.40
N GLN A 638 37.15 21.95 3.67
CA GLN A 638 36.41 21.23 2.63
C GLN A 638 35.39 22.16 1.95
N GLU A 639 35.57 22.44 0.65
CA GLU A 639 34.58 23.18 -0.15
C GLU A 639 33.42 22.25 -0.57
N LEU A 640 32.18 22.67 -0.30
CA LEU A 640 30.97 22.02 -0.81
C LEU A 640 30.79 22.39 -2.29
N SER A 641 30.89 21.41 -3.20
CA SER A 641 30.59 21.64 -4.61
C SER A 641 29.07 21.82 -4.82
N SER A 642 28.68 22.74 -5.69
CA SER A 642 27.28 23.07 -6.02
C SER A 642 26.48 21.92 -6.66
N GLN A 643 27.09 20.77 -6.93
CA GLN A 643 26.42 19.59 -7.49
C GLN A 643 25.81 18.65 -6.43
N ALA A 644 26.13 18.85 -5.14
CA ALA A 644 25.69 17.95 -4.07
C ALA A 644 24.39 18.38 -3.35
N ILE A 645 23.77 19.48 -3.76
CA ILE A 645 22.63 20.08 -3.07
C ILE A 645 21.54 20.35 -4.10
N ASP A 646 20.62 19.39 -4.25
CA ASP A 646 19.41 19.59 -5.03
C ASP A 646 18.28 20.16 -4.15
N SER A 647 17.32 20.79 -4.82
CA SER A 647 16.69 22.06 -4.50
C SER A 647 15.40 21.98 -3.67
N ASN A 648 15.11 20.86 -3.02
CA ASN A 648 13.89 20.71 -2.21
C ASN A 648 14.22 20.25 -0.79
N SER A 649 14.12 21.20 0.13
CA SER A 649 14.06 21.02 1.59
C SER A 649 15.20 20.19 2.21
N ALA A 650 16.33 20.83 2.46
CA ALA A 650 17.30 20.31 3.41
C ALA A 650 17.74 21.40 4.39
N LEU A 651 17.17 21.35 5.61
CA LEU A 651 17.74 21.97 6.78
C LEU A 651 18.93 21.10 7.21
N PHE A 652 20.15 21.53 6.93
CA PHE A 652 21.34 20.81 7.35
C PHE A 652 21.83 21.33 8.70
N ASN A 653 21.90 20.44 9.68
CA ASN A 653 22.64 20.68 10.92
C ASN A 653 24.10 20.27 10.70
N GLY A 654 25.01 21.23 10.79
CA GLY A 654 26.46 21.01 10.75
C GLY A 654 27.09 21.28 12.12
N ARG A 655 28.24 20.65 12.38
CA ARG A 655 29.12 21.01 13.51
C ARG A 655 30.52 21.35 12.98
N VAL A 656 31.02 22.54 13.33
CA VAL A 656 32.43 22.92 13.11
C VAL A 656 33.01 23.25 14.48
N ASN A 657 34.10 22.57 14.88
CA ASN A 657 34.80 22.78 16.16
C ASN A 657 33.93 22.71 17.43
N GLY A 658 32.83 21.95 17.41
CA GLY A 658 31.95 21.76 18.58
C GLY A 658 30.78 22.74 18.67
N ASP A 659 30.74 23.76 17.80
CA ASP A 659 29.61 24.68 17.69
C ASP A 659 28.61 24.18 16.63
N ILE A 660 27.32 24.32 16.93
CA ILE A 660 26.21 23.98 16.04
C ILE A 660 26.01 25.12 15.03
N PHE A 661 26.06 24.81 13.74
CA PHE A 661 25.72 25.73 12.67
C PHE A 661 24.46 25.24 11.94
N ILE A 662 23.53 26.16 11.69
CA ILE A 662 22.37 25.94 10.83
C ILE A 662 22.70 26.60 9.50
N LEU A 663 22.82 25.80 8.43
CA LEU A 663 22.93 26.33 7.07
C LEU A 663 21.51 26.61 6.55
N LEU A 664 21.15 27.88 6.43
CA LEU A 664 19.92 28.32 5.78
C LEU A 664 20.25 28.76 4.36
N TYR A 665 19.79 27.99 3.37
CA TYR A 665 19.89 28.39 1.96
C TYR A 665 18.63 29.17 1.57
N PHE A 666 18.79 30.37 1.04
CA PHE A 666 17.74 31.12 0.36
C PHE A 666 18.14 31.28 -1.11
N GLN A 667 17.23 30.92 -2.01
CA GLN A 667 17.41 31.18 -3.44
C GLN A 667 17.11 32.66 -3.72
N ILE A 668 18.12 33.41 -4.16
CA ILE A 668 17.90 34.67 -4.89
C ILE A 668 18.25 34.39 -6.34
N ASN A 669 17.23 34.12 -7.17
CA ASN A 669 17.42 34.10 -8.63
C ASN A 669 17.31 35.55 -9.14
N CYS A 670 18.46 36.20 -9.38
CA CYS A 670 18.50 37.34 -10.29
C CYS A 670 18.58 36.82 -11.73
N LEU A 671 17.56 37.09 -12.55
CA LEU A 671 17.62 36.88 -14.00
C LEU A 671 18.43 38.01 -14.66
N SER A 672 19.22 37.63 -15.67
CA SER A 672 19.56 38.51 -16.80
C SER A 672 18.40 38.57 -17.78
#